data_AF-A0A9E1HKR5-F1
#
_entry.id   AF-A0A9E1HKR5-F1
#
_cell.length_a   1.000
_cell.length_b   1.000
_cell.length_c   1.000
_cell.angle_alpha   90.00
_cell.angle_beta   90.00
_cell.angle_gamma   90.00
#
_symmetry.space_group_name_H-M   'P 1'
#
loop_
_entity.id
_entity.type
_entity.pdbx_description
1 polymer ?
#
loop_
_entity_poly.entity_id
_entity_poly.type
_entity_poly.pdbx_seq_one_letter_code
_entity_poly.pdbx_strand_id
1 'polypeptide(L)'
;AGHDMIFLDYRECGPQGEPKVIHIDQENDYKITYLADNFEEFICNLMNDEAFDLEDFDEDDNDTKEDNETSKKGMFTGFVLLSKGRWDKTQFIYDMKEKWNIDVNEDEKEKSDEALVFEVDGMMGVLGFMPYPIPDKEAEINAENNYMWADAVNAAKEHCAHIMVAVVGQEEDVYKKGKLFTKIISACCRQPYASGVYTSGVVFEPSYYENFAEIMKENRLPIYNWIWIGLYQSEKGMNAYTYGMDIFGKDEMEVLEANAQPGDLYDFLLGLISYVLEYDVVLQDSETIGFSEDDKHTITRSKGISLDGMTLKISYDSLDTEDNFVDEDDLEEIESIFSEFDQLGVMRVGFEGGEPFFRDDWYEIFKLADQHYFNYFVNTNGTLIDEDTAKKLKNTNIDKVCVSLDGSDSRIHDKSRGKIGTFDLTIRGINNLVKEEIFVDGIITLTKYNQEDIFNIINLMTELGVSEIAIMLLSTVGSAGKSKDSCYLSYEELKKVVIGLTDLKKFNKVKLPLSMVPVGEGEVPWEIYLPLKEEGRLNDLHFWVGNQHDTLGENAFGCTAGKDNFFVNAYGEIYGCSMMGANNAFKAGDIRKNTLKEIWKTSKVFETMRKLDIRNLEGKCKTCKELSVCMAGCRACAYEATGNFSGSDLRCPIEVIV
;
A
#
# COMPACT_ATOMS: atom_id res chain seq x y z
N ALA A 1 -35.83 -31.72 20.17
CA ALA A 1 -36.86 -32.23 21.11
C ALA A 1 -36.23 -32.77 22.41
N GLY A 2 -36.42 -32.09 23.54
CA GLY A 2 -36.56 -32.77 24.85
C GLY A 2 -35.59 -32.49 26.01
N HIS A 3 -34.75 -31.44 26.02
CA HIS A 3 -33.71 -31.30 27.06
C HIS A 3 -34.00 -30.26 28.16
N ASP A 4 -34.95 -29.35 27.95
CA ASP A 4 -35.38 -28.36 28.95
C ASP A 4 -36.76 -28.71 29.52
N MET A 5 -36.84 -28.87 30.85
CA MET A 5 -38.11 -29.18 31.51
C MET A 5 -38.49 -28.11 32.53
N ILE A 6 -39.60 -27.41 32.26
CA ILE A 6 -40.24 -26.52 33.22
C ILE A 6 -41.27 -27.31 34.04
N PHE A 7 -41.18 -27.22 35.36
CA PHE A 7 -42.04 -27.91 36.29
C PHE A 7 -42.70 -26.96 37.29
N LEU A 8 -43.90 -27.36 37.73
CA LEU A 8 -44.52 -26.79 38.92
C LEU A 8 -43.95 -27.49 40.16
N ASP A 9 -43.22 -26.73 40.97
CA ASP A 9 -42.57 -27.22 42.17
C ASP A 9 -43.50 -27.11 43.39
N TYR A 10 -44.04 -28.27 43.78
CA TYR A 10 -44.89 -28.42 44.96
C TYR A 10 -44.12 -28.85 46.22
N ARG A 11 -42.79 -28.97 46.18
CA ARG A 11 -42.02 -29.54 47.30
C ARG A 11 -42.18 -28.73 48.60
N GLU A 12 -42.33 -27.41 48.50
CA GLU A 12 -42.54 -26.53 49.65
C GLU A 12 -44.01 -26.35 50.03
N CYS A 13 -44.91 -26.23 49.05
CA CYS A 13 -46.32 -25.87 49.30
C CYS A 13 -47.28 -27.07 49.36
N GLY A 14 -46.85 -28.26 48.92
CA GLY A 14 -47.65 -29.49 48.87
C GLY A 14 -48.70 -29.49 47.75
N PRO A 15 -49.38 -30.63 47.50
CA PRO A 15 -50.21 -30.85 46.30
C PRO A 15 -51.49 -30.00 46.20
N GLN A 16 -51.77 -29.17 47.21
CA GLN A 16 -52.92 -28.27 47.25
C GLN A 16 -52.49 -26.80 47.42
N GLY A 17 -51.19 -26.53 47.55
CA GLY A 17 -50.64 -25.18 47.61
C GLY A 17 -50.30 -24.66 46.22
N GLU A 18 -50.13 -23.34 46.10
CA GLU A 18 -49.72 -22.71 44.85
C GLU A 18 -48.24 -23.03 44.59
N PRO A 19 -47.92 -23.73 43.49
CA PRO A 19 -46.55 -24.15 43.20
C PRO A 19 -45.75 -23.01 42.59
N LYS A 20 -44.45 -23.00 42.88
CA LYS A 20 -43.48 -22.18 42.14
C LYS A 20 -43.20 -22.80 40.79
N VAL A 21 -42.71 -22.01 39.84
CA VAL A 21 -42.25 -22.52 38.54
C VAL A 21 -40.74 -22.63 38.54
N ILE A 22 -40.21 -23.78 38.17
CA ILE A 22 -38.77 -24.08 38.12
C ILE A 22 -38.39 -24.67 36.77
N HIS A 23 -37.17 -24.44 36.33
CA HIS A 23 -36.51 -25.16 35.24
C HIS A 23 -35.58 -26.21 35.82
N ILE A 24 -35.55 -27.40 35.20
CA ILE A 24 -34.63 -28.49 35.56
C ILE A 24 -33.78 -28.81 34.34
N ASP A 25 -32.49 -28.50 34.45
CA ASP A 25 -31.47 -28.77 33.43
C ASP A 25 -30.96 -30.20 33.57
N GLN A 26 -31.34 -31.07 32.63
CA GLN A 26 -30.99 -32.48 32.67
C GLN A 26 -29.52 -32.77 32.33
N GLU A 27 -28.84 -31.86 31.63
CA GLU A 27 -27.43 -32.05 31.21
C GLU A 27 -26.45 -31.56 32.28
N ASN A 28 -26.91 -30.70 33.18
CA ASN A 28 -26.13 -30.17 34.30
C ASN A 28 -26.59 -30.76 35.65
N ASP A 29 -26.55 -32.08 35.79
CA ASP A 29 -26.86 -32.82 37.03
C ASP A 29 -28.24 -32.46 37.64
N TYR A 30 -29.26 -32.27 36.81
CA TYR A 30 -30.63 -31.90 37.22
C TYR A 30 -30.68 -30.61 38.04
N LYS A 31 -29.80 -29.65 37.73
CA LYS A 31 -29.77 -28.36 38.40
C LYS A 31 -31.13 -27.68 38.28
N ILE A 32 -31.65 -27.25 39.43
CA ILE A 32 -32.97 -26.61 39.52
C ILE A 32 -32.79 -25.10 39.59
N THR A 33 -33.34 -24.40 38.62
CA THR A 33 -33.36 -22.94 38.55
C THR A 33 -34.77 -22.45 38.81
N TYR A 34 -34.92 -21.51 39.74
CA TYR A 34 -36.20 -20.88 40.03
C TYR A 34 -36.57 -19.88 38.93
N LEU A 35 -37.82 -19.92 38.46
CA LEU A 35 -38.31 -19.04 37.38
C LEU A 35 -39.36 -18.03 37.88
N ALA A 36 -40.34 -18.45 38.68
CA ALA A 36 -41.40 -17.56 39.18
C ALA A 36 -42.11 -18.13 40.41
N ASP A 37 -42.80 -17.26 41.18
CA ASP A 37 -43.40 -17.65 42.45
C ASP A 37 -44.71 -18.43 42.25
N ASN A 38 -45.36 -18.24 41.10
CA ASN A 38 -46.54 -18.99 40.66
C ASN A 38 -46.64 -19.02 39.13
N PHE A 39 -47.56 -19.84 38.63
CA PHE A 39 -47.73 -20.05 37.18
C PHE A 39 -48.28 -18.83 36.45
N GLU A 40 -49.14 -18.02 37.08
CA GLU A 40 -49.69 -16.81 36.45
C GLU A 40 -48.59 -15.76 36.24
N GLU A 41 -47.73 -15.55 37.24
CA GLU A 41 -46.58 -14.67 37.15
C GLU A 41 -45.57 -15.16 36.11
N PHE A 42 -45.34 -16.48 36.03
CA PHE A 42 -44.54 -17.06 34.97
C PHE A 42 -45.09 -16.69 33.59
N ILE A 43 -46.38 -16.95 33.33
CA ILE A 43 -47.00 -16.64 32.02
C ILE A 43 -47.03 -15.13 31.73
N CYS A 44 -47.32 -14.29 32.72
CA CYS A 44 -47.36 -12.83 32.51
C CYS A 44 -45.97 -12.24 32.21
N ASN A 45 -44.90 -12.90 32.64
CA ASN A 45 -43.52 -12.50 32.37
C ASN A 45 -42.91 -13.22 31.15
N LEU A 46 -43.64 -14.14 30.50
CA LEU A 46 -43.25 -14.63 29.19
C LEU A 46 -43.40 -13.48 28.18
N MET A 47 -42.28 -12.95 27.74
CA MET A 47 -42.25 -11.93 26.69
C MET A 47 -42.69 -12.58 25.37
N ASN A 48 -43.46 -11.85 24.57
CA ASN A 48 -43.83 -12.29 23.22
C ASN A 48 -42.56 -12.27 22.34
N ASP A 49 -42.43 -13.23 21.42
CA ASP A 49 -41.20 -13.48 20.64
C ASP A 49 -40.67 -12.23 19.89
N GLU A 50 -41.52 -11.24 19.60
CA GLU A 50 -41.12 -9.94 19.04
C GLU A 50 -40.17 -9.10 19.93
N ALA A 51 -39.97 -9.45 21.20
CA ALA A 51 -39.01 -8.79 22.10
C ALA A 51 -37.61 -9.42 22.06
N PHE A 52 -37.47 -10.58 21.41
CA PHE A 52 -36.22 -11.23 21.10
C PHE A 52 -36.16 -11.44 19.59
N ASP A 53 -35.82 -10.38 18.83
CA ASP A 53 -35.33 -10.52 17.45
C ASP A 53 -33.96 -11.23 17.51
N LEU A 54 -34.02 -12.54 17.74
CA LEU A 54 -33.03 -13.53 17.37
C LEU A 54 -33.66 -14.27 16.19
N GLU A 55 -33.49 -13.72 14.99
CA GLU A 55 -33.84 -14.45 13.78
C GLU A 55 -32.99 -15.71 13.69
N ASP A 56 -33.73 -16.82 13.65
CA ASP A 56 -33.44 -18.12 13.06
C ASP A 56 -32.44 -19.07 13.74
N PHE A 57 -32.97 -19.81 14.71
CA PHE A 57 -32.70 -21.25 14.80
C PHE A 57 -34.01 -22.00 15.09
N ASP A 58 -34.65 -22.52 14.04
CA ASP A 58 -35.55 -23.66 14.17
C ASP A 58 -35.29 -24.68 13.05
N GLU A 59 -34.96 -25.90 13.48
CA GLU A 59 -35.02 -27.13 12.69
C GLU A 59 -36.49 -27.59 12.61
N ASP A 60 -37.09 -27.59 11.41
CA ASP A 60 -37.62 -28.80 10.75
C ASP A 60 -38.63 -28.51 9.62
N ASP A 61 -38.28 -29.06 8.45
CA ASP A 61 -39.11 -29.68 7.42
C ASP A 61 -40.24 -28.91 6.66
N ASN A 62 -39.93 -28.77 5.37
CA ASN A 62 -40.79 -28.80 4.17
C ASN A 62 -41.39 -27.49 3.63
N ASP A 63 -40.90 -27.22 2.41
CA ASP A 63 -41.49 -26.49 1.29
C ASP A 63 -41.26 -24.98 1.16
N THR A 64 -40.70 -24.65 -0.01
CA THR A 64 -40.47 -23.36 -0.68
C THR A 64 -39.32 -22.48 -0.17
N LYS A 65 -38.13 -22.71 -0.74
CA LYS A 65 -37.01 -21.76 -0.77
C LYS A 65 -37.41 -20.50 -1.57
N GLU A 66 -37.79 -19.45 -0.87
CA GLU A 66 -37.59 -18.07 -1.30
C GLU A 66 -36.59 -17.44 -0.33
N ASP A 67 -35.36 -17.18 -0.83
CA ASP A 67 -34.27 -16.55 -0.08
C ASP A 67 -34.66 -15.10 0.26
N ASN A 68 -35.08 -14.85 1.50
CA ASN A 68 -35.10 -13.50 2.08
C ASN A 68 -33.70 -13.23 2.66
N GLU A 69 -32.82 -12.57 1.90
CA GLU A 69 -31.51 -12.10 2.39
C GLU A 69 -31.69 -11.09 3.53
N THR A 70 -31.43 -11.51 4.77
CA THR A 70 -31.23 -10.60 5.90
C THR A 70 -29.93 -9.81 5.68
N SER A 71 -30.02 -8.48 5.67
CA SER A 71 -28.88 -7.59 5.39
C SER A 71 -27.85 -7.60 6.53
N LYS A 72 -26.64 -8.14 6.28
CA LYS A 72 -25.48 -8.10 7.20
C LYS A 72 -24.89 -6.70 7.45
N LYS A 73 -25.40 -5.67 6.78
CA LYS A 73 -24.88 -4.30 6.84
C LYS A 73 -24.81 -3.77 8.28
N GLY A 74 -23.63 -3.34 8.70
CA GLY A 74 -23.37 -2.74 10.00
C GLY A 74 -23.27 -3.74 11.16
N MET A 75 -23.33 -5.05 10.89
CA MET A 75 -23.12 -6.11 11.88
C MET A 75 -21.62 -6.42 11.97
N PHE A 76 -20.94 -5.83 12.93
CA PHE A 76 -19.52 -6.10 13.17
C PHE A 76 -19.36 -7.11 14.30
N THR A 77 -19.02 -8.34 13.94
CA THR A 77 -18.75 -9.45 14.87
C THR A 77 -17.44 -10.15 14.51
N GLY A 78 -16.71 -10.63 15.51
CA GLY A 78 -15.45 -11.34 15.30
C GLY A 78 -14.94 -12.02 16.55
N PHE A 79 -13.85 -12.77 16.40
CA PHE A 79 -13.30 -13.56 17.48
C PHE A 79 -11.80 -13.37 17.62
N VAL A 80 -11.31 -13.27 18.85
CA VAL A 80 -9.88 -13.40 19.15
C VAL A 80 -9.63 -14.75 19.79
N LEU A 81 -8.87 -15.59 19.11
CA LEU A 81 -8.54 -16.95 19.52
C LEU A 81 -7.51 -16.92 20.63
N LEU A 82 -7.66 -17.79 21.64
CA LEU A 82 -6.77 -17.88 22.78
C LEU A 82 -6.20 -19.29 22.94
N SER A 83 -4.88 -19.40 22.99
CA SER A 83 -4.13 -20.65 23.25
C SER A 83 -4.25 -21.17 24.70
N LYS A 84 -4.88 -20.37 25.58
CA LYS A 84 -5.22 -20.72 26.97
C LYS A 84 -6.60 -20.17 27.31
N GLY A 85 -7.35 -20.92 28.11
CA GLY A 85 -8.66 -20.53 28.63
C GLY A 85 -8.62 -19.44 29.69
N ARG A 86 -7.99 -18.29 29.38
CA ARG A 86 -8.01 -17.10 30.22
C ARG A 86 -7.78 -15.83 29.40
N TRP A 87 -8.50 -14.79 29.76
CA TRP A 87 -8.29 -13.42 29.31
C TRP A 87 -7.98 -12.51 30.51
N ASP A 88 -7.35 -11.37 30.24
CA ASP A 88 -7.09 -10.31 31.20
C ASP A 88 -7.90 -9.07 30.80
N LYS A 89 -9.09 -8.97 31.42
CA LYS A 89 -10.01 -7.85 31.27
C LYS A 89 -9.41 -6.52 31.71
N THR A 90 -8.56 -6.52 32.75
CA THR A 90 -7.91 -5.30 33.23
C THR A 90 -6.88 -4.81 32.23
N GLN A 91 -6.13 -5.72 31.64
CA GLN A 91 -5.20 -5.42 30.55
C GLN A 91 -5.94 -4.86 29.33
N PHE A 92 -7.07 -5.45 28.92
CA PHE A 92 -7.86 -4.94 27.80
C PHE A 92 -8.29 -3.48 28.03
N ILE A 93 -8.80 -3.16 29.22
CA ILE A 93 -9.21 -1.78 29.59
C ILE A 93 -8.01 -0.83 29.51
N TYR A 94 -6.85 -1.25 30.01
CA TYR A 94 -5.61 -0.47 29.91
C TYR A 94 -5.19 -0.24 28.46
N ASP A 95 -5.21 -1.29 27.63
CA ASP A 95 -4.78 -1.23 26.23
C ASP A 95 -5.73 -0.35 25.38
N MET A 96 -7.04 -0.38 25.65
CA MET A 96 -8.01 0.56 25.03
C MET A 96 -7.69 2.02 25.35
N LYS A 97 -7.29 2.31 26.60
CA LYS A 97 -6.91 3.67 27.00
C LYS A 97 -5.56 4.07 26.41
N GLU A 98 -4.57 3.19 26.45
CA GLU A 98 -3.20 3.48 25.99
C GLU A 98 -3.13 3.66 24.47
N LYS A 99 -3.74 2.74 23.72
CA LYS A 99 -3.62 2.72 22.25
C LYS A 99 -4.61 3.66 21.57
N TRP A 100 -5.83 3.75 22.11
CA TRP A 100 -6.95 4.44 21.45
C TRP A 100 -7.51 5.63 22.23
N ASN A 101 -7.01 5.89 23.44
CA ASN A 101 -7.53 6.91 24.34
C ASN A 101 -9.03 6.76 24.61
N ILE A 102 -9.52 5.52 24.66
CA ILE A 102 -10.93 5.20 24.98
C ILE A 102 -11.01 4.77 26.44
N ASP A 103 -11.81 5.48 27.23
CA ASP A 103 -12.12 5.11 28.60
C ASP A 103 -13.24 4.07 28.62
N VAL A 104 -12.87 2.82 28.90
CA VAL A 104 -13.82 1.72 29.04
C VAL A 104 -14.39 1.74 30.46
N ASN A 105 -15.64 2.16 30.60
CA ASN A 105 -16.35 2.22 31.87
C ASN A 105 -17.47 1.16 31.89
N GLU A 106 -17.46 0.30 32.91
CA GLU A 106 -18.55 -0.65 33.15
C GLU A 106 -19.58 -0.09 34.12
N ASP A 107 -20.86 -0.41 33.91
CA ASP A 107 -21.86 -0.22 34.94
C ASP A 107 -21.53 -1.13 36.14
N GLU A 108 -21.44 -0.54 37.33
CA GLU A 108 -21.14 -1.26 38.57
C GLU A 108 -22.15 -2.38 38.88
N LYS A 109 -23.35 -2.33 38.29
CA LYS A 109 -24.41 -3.32 38.47
C LYS A 109 -24.35 -4.52 37.52
N GLU A 110 -23.58 -4.44 36.43
CA GLU A 110 -23.51 -5.47 35.36
C GLU A 110 -22.11 -6.10 35.22
N LYS A 111 -21.24 -5.90 36.22
CA LYS A 111 -19.88 -6.45 36.22
C LYS A 111 -19.89 -7.98 36.18
N SER A 112 -19.43 -8.52 35.07
CA SER A 112 -19.13 -9.94 34.88
C SER A 112 -17.63 -10.15 34.72
N ASP A 113 -17.08 -11.27 35.18
CA ASP A 113 -15.67 -11.63 34.89
C ASP A 113 -15.53 -12.23 33.47
N GLU A 114 -16.63 -12.67 32.88
CA GLU A 114 -16.70 -13.35 31.58
C GLU A 114 -17.19 -12.46 30.45
N ALA A 115 -17.74 -11.28 30.77
CA ALA A 115 -18.22 -10.33 29.77
C ALA A 115 -17.80 -8.89 30.12
N LEU A 116 -17.70 -8.06 29.09
CA LEU A 116 -17.43 -6.63 29.20
C LEU A 116 -18.29 -5.91 28.16
N VAL A 117 -19.15 -5.01 28.64
CA VAL A 117 -19.97 -4.14 27.81
C VAL A 117 -19.67 -2.70 28.16
N PHE A 118 -19.45 -1.87 27.16
CA PHE A 118 -19.19 -0.45 27.35
C PHE A 118 -19.69 0.38 26.18
N GLU A 119 -19.99 1.65 26.45
CA GLU A 119 -20.49 2.59 25.46
C GLU A 119 -19.40 3.57 25.00
N VAL A 120 -19.32 3.82 23.69
CA VAL A 120 -18.47 4.84 23.07
C VAL A 120 -19.28 5.53 21.98
N ASP A 121 -19.49 6.84 22.11
CA ASP A 121 -20.20 7.67 21.12
C ASP A 121 -21.57 7.09 20.69
N GLY A 122 -22.35 6.52 21.61
CA GLY A 122 -23.65 5.90 21.33
C GLY A 122 -23.60 4.52 20.67
N MET A 123 -22.40 3.95 20.50
CA MET A 123 -22.18 2.55 20.10
C MET A 123 -21.83 1.72 21.34
N MET A 124 -22.31 0.48 21.39
CA MET A 124 -21.97 -0.48 22.43
C MET A 124 -20.94 -1.48 21.90
N GLY A 125 -19.79 -1.54 22.57
CA GLY A 125 -18.80 -2.61 22.40
C GLY A 125 -19.10 -3.73 23.37
N VAL A 126 -19.25 -4.95 22.85
CA VAL A 126 -19.56 -6.16 23.61
C VAL A 126 -18.41 -7.15 23.45
N LEU A 127 -17.85 -7.61 24.57
CA LEU A 127 -16.85 -8.67 24.61
C LEU A 127 -17.37 -9.80 25.50
N GLY A 128 -17.39 -11.02 24.97
CA GLY A 128 -17.72 -12.24 25.72
C GLY A 128 -16.56 -13.22 25.67
N PHE A 129 -16.06 -13.64 26.83
CA PHE A 129 -15.05 -14.67 26.95
C PHE A 129 -15.70 -16.06 26.99
N MET A 130 -15.33 -16.89 26.02
CA MET A 130 -15.78 -18.27 25.91
C MET A 130 -14.63 -19.22 26.26
N PRO A 131 -14.73 -20.00 27.37
CA PRO A 131 -13.66 -20.90 27.81
C PRO A 131 -13.60 -22.21 27.01
N TYR A 132 -13.97 -22.17 25.74
CA TYR A 132 -13.99 -23.29 24.80
C TYR A 132 -13.60 -22.81 23.39
N PRO A 133 -13.02 -23.69 22.55
CA PRO A 133 -12.72 -23.32 21.17
C PRO A 133 -13.99 -22.99 20.39
N ILE A 134 -13.83 -22.30 19.27
CA ILE A 134 -14.91 -22.08 18.31
C ILE A 134 -15.40 -23.46 17.82
N PRO A 135 -16.72 -23.73 17.83
CA PRO A 135 -17.29 -25.00 17.43
C PRO A 135 -16.94 -25.42 16.00
N ASP A 136 -17.16 -26.70 15.69
CA ASP A 136 -17.13 -27.28 14.34
C ASP A 136 -15.85 -27.07 13.53
N LYS A 137 -14.75 -26.69 14.21
CA LYS A 137 -13.46 -26.35 13.61
C LYS A 137 -13.55 -25.22 12.60
N GLU A 138 -14.54 -24.35 12.72
CA GLU A 138 -14.79 -23.26 11.78
C GLU A 138 -13.56 -22.37 11.60
N ALA A 139 -12.90 -22.00 12.70
CA ALA A 139 -11.66 -21.21 12.66
C ALA A 139 -10.50 -21.97 12.00
N GLU A 140 -10.41 -23.30 12.17
CA GLU A 140 -9.36 -24.11 11.54
C GLU A 140 -9.56 -24.16 10.02
N ILE A 141 -10.81 -24.35 9.56
CA ILE A 141 -11.17 -24.43 8.15
C ILE A 141 -10.89 -23.09 7.47
N ASN A 142 -11.33 -21.98 8.07
CA ASN A 142 -11.12 -20.65 7.50
C ASN A 142 -9.65 -20.19 7.57
N ALA A 143 -8.85 -20.73 8.49
CA ALA A 143 -7.41 -20.48 8.52
C ALA A 143 -6.67 -21.07 7.30
N GLU A 144 -7.20 -22.11 6.65
CA GLU A 144 -6.61 -22.69 5.44
C GLU A 144 -6.61 -21.70 4.26
N ASN A 145 -7.50 -20.71 4.28
CA ASN A 145 -7.57 -19.66 3.26
C ASN A 145 -6.43 -18.64 3.38
N ASN A 146 -5.73 -18.57 4.52
CA ASN A 146 -4.72 -17.54 4.75
C ASN A 146 -3.36 -17.89 4.12
N TYR A 147 -3.17 -17.47 2.87
CA TYR A 147 -1.88 -17.62 2.16
C TYR A 147 -0.78 -16.67 2.66
N MET A 148 -1.11 -15.65 3.46
CA MET A 148 -0.13 -14.67 3.97
C MET A 148 0.53 -15.12 5.28
N TRP A 149 -0.07 -16.07 6.00
CA TRP A 149 0.42 -16.52 7.30
C TRP A 149 0.45 -18.04 7.38
N ALA A 150 1.63 -18.61 7.14
CA ALA A 150 1.83 -20.06 7.06
C ALA A 150 1.45 -20.84 8.34
N ASP A 151 1.39 -20.16 9.49
CA ASP A 151 1.05 -20.78 10.78
C ASP A 151 -0.43 -20.61 11.18
N ALA A 152 -1.26 -19.99 10.33
CA ALA A 152 -2.66 -19.69 10.64
C ALA A 152 -3.44 -20.92 11.10
N VAL A 153 -3.29 -22.04 10.40
CA VAL A 153 -3.99 -23.29 10.72
C VAL A 153 -3.55 -23.87 12.06
N ASN A 154 -2.25 -23.79 12.39
CA ASN A 154 -1.77 -24.30 13.69
C ASN A 154 -2.23 -23.37 14.82
N ALA A 155 -2.14 -22.06 14.63
CA ALA A 155 -2.61 -21.08 15.60
C ALA A 155 -4.13 -21.21 15.87
N ALA A 156 -4.91 -21.52 14.83
CA ALA A 156 -6.31 -21.87 14.96
C ALA A 156 -6.53 -23.26 15.58
N LYS A 157 -5.64 -24.25 15.41
CA LYS A 157 -5.77 -25.55 16.10
C LYS A 157 -5.41 -25.50 17.59
N GLU A 158 -4.49 -24.62 17.96
CA GLU A 158 -3.99 -24.51 19.33
C GLU A 158 -4.94 -23.74 20.27
N HIS A 159 -5.93 -23.04 19.72
CA HIS A 159 -6.88 -22.30 20.56
C HIS A 159 -7.78 -23.25 21.36
N CYS A 160 -8.01 -22.91 22.62
CA CYS A 160 -8.91 -23.65 23.50
C CYS A 160 -9.96 -22.75 24.16
N ALA A 161 -9.95 -21.47 23.81
CA ALA A 161 -10.90 -20.43 24.22
C ALA A 161 -10.91 -19.32 23.17
N HIS A 162 -11.90 -18.43 23.24
CA HIS A 162 -11.95 -17.25 22.39
C HIS A 162 -12.65 -16.07 23.09
N ILE A 163 -12.37 -14.86 22.62
CA ILE A 163 -13.11 -13.65 22.97
C ILE A 163 -13.99 -13.32 21.77
N MET A 164 -15.30 -13.42 21.94
CA MET A 164 -16.27 -12.92 20.98
C MET A 164 -16.40 -11.40 21.14
N VAL A 165 -16.29 -10.68 20.04
CA VAL A 165 -16.38 -9.22 19.99
C VAL A 165 -17.50 -8.81 19.06
N ALA A 166 -18.36 -7.90 19.51
CA ALA A 166 -19.39 -7.29 18.69
C ALA A 166 -19.46 -5.78 18.91
N VAL A 167 -19.83 -5.03 17.87
CA VAL A 167 -20.21 -3.62 17.99
C VAL A 167 -21.64 -3.45 17.51
N VAL A 168 -22.51 -3.00 18.42
CA VAL A 168 -23.94 -2.81 18.18
C VAL A 168 -24.36 -1.39 18.60
N GLY A 169 -25.57 -0.96 18.25
CA GLY A 169 -26.10 0.36 18.61
C GLY A 169 -26.70 1.14 17.45
N GLN A 170 -27.28 2.31 17.78
CA GLN A 170 -28.09 3.12 16.85
C GLN A 170 -27.29 3.97 15.86
N GLU A 171 -25.95 3.99 15.93
CA GLU A 171 -25.11 4.72 14.97
C GLU A 171 -25.35 4.19 13.54
N GLU A 172 -25.71 5.08 12.62
CA GLU A 172 -26.00 4.71 11.22
C GLU A 172 -24.72 4.63 10.38
N ASP A 173 -23.64 5.30 10.81
CA ASP A 173 -22.35 5.28 10.14
C ASP A 173 -21.62 3.94 10.37
N VAL A 174 -21.73 3.05 9.37
CA VAL A 174 -21.07 1.74 9.36
C VAL A 174 -19.54 1.83 9.46
N TYR A 175 -18.92 2.91 8.97
CA TYR A 175 -17.47 3.07 9.04
C TYR A 175 -17.01 3.44 10.45
N LYS A 176 -17.80 4.22 11.21
CA LYS A 176 -17.52 4.45 12.63
C LYS A 176 -17.64 3.17 13.45
N LYS A 177 -18.68 2.37 13.21
CA LYS A 177 -18.86 1.05 13.84
C LYS A 177 -17.67 0.14 13.55
N GLY A 178 -17.27 0.04 12.29
CA GLY A 178 -16.10 -0.74 11.88
C GLY A 178 -14.80 -0.25 12.52
N LYS A 179 -14.60 1.07 12.64
CA LYS A 179 -13.42 1.64 13.32
C LYS A 179 -13.41 1.29 14.80
N LEU A 180 -14.55 1.36 15.50
CA LEU A 180 -14.63 0.94 16.90
C LEU A 180 -14.35 -0.56 17.04
N PHE A 181 -14.94 -1.39 16.17
CA PHE A 181 -14.71 -2.84 16.16
C PHE A 181 -13.22 -3.18 16.00
N THR A 182 -12.54 -2.59 15.02
CA THR A 182 -11.10 -2.80 14.80
C THR A 182 -10.26 -2.36 15.99
N LYS A 183 -10.63 -1.24 16.65
CA LYS A 183 -9.94 -0.79 17.87
C LYS A 183 -10.06 -1.83 18.99
N ILE A 184 -11.25 -2.39 19.19
CA ILE A 184 -11.51 -3.43 20.20
C ILE A 184 -10.70 -4.69 19.92
N ILE A 185 -10.78 -5.22 18.69
CA ILE A 185 -10.02 -6.41 18.29
C ILE A 185 -8.51 -6.17 18.44
N SER A 186 -7.99 -5.00 18.02
CA SER A 186 -6.56 -4.69 18.16
C SER A 186 -6.08 -4.62 19.61
N ALA A 187 -6.93 -4.18 20.55
CA ALA A 187 -6.62 -4.25 21.98
C ALA A 187 -6.66 -5.69 22.49
N CYS A 188 -7.59 -6.52 21.99
CA CYS A 188 -7.62 -7.96 22.28
C CYS A 188 -6.38 -8.71 21.74
N CYS A 189 -5.74 -8.23 20.67
CA CYS A 189 -4.51 -8.82 20.14
C CYS A 189 -3.34 -8.78 21.14
N ARG A 190 -3.37 -7.87 22.11
CA ARG A 190 -2.35 -7.74 23.18
C ARG A 190 -2.57 -8.68 24.36
N GLN A 191 -3.64 -9.48 24.34
CA GLN A 191 -3.89 -10.48 25.36
C GLN A 191 -2.76 -11.52 25.39
N PRO A 192 -2.32 -12.03 26.55
CA PRO A 192 -1.09 -12.81 26.66
C PRO A 192 -1.12 -14.15 25.92
N TYR A 193 -2.31 -14.62 25.54
CA TYR A 193 -2.54 -15.90 24.88
C TYR A 193 -3.25 -15.75 23.53
N ALA A 194 -3.39 -14.53 23.00
CA ALA A 194 -3.92 -14.31 21.66
C ALA A 194 -3.13 -15.13 20.64
N SER A 195 -3.79 -16.10 20.02
CA SER A 195 -3.18 -16.95 19.00
C SER A 195 -3.60 -16.55 17.60
N GLY A 196 -4.79 -15.97 17.41
CA GLY A 196 -5.28 -15.55 16.10
C GLY A 196 -6.49 -14.62 16.20
N VAL A 197 -6.82 -13.95 15.11
CA VAL A 197 -8.03 -13.12 14.98
C VAL A 197 -8.89 -13.69 13.87
N TYR A 198 -10.05 -14.25 14.19
CA TYR A 198 -10.98 -14.80 13.22
C TYR A 198 -12.05 -13.76 12.87
N THR A 199 -11.94 -13.18 11.68
CA THR A 199 -12.85 -12.17 11.10
C THR A 199 -12.85 -12.28 9.58
N SER A 200 -13.91 -11.85 8.91
CA SER A 200 -13.95 -11.76 7.43
C SER A 200 -13.55 -13.07 6.72
N GLY A 201 -14.00 -14.22 7.24
CA GLY A 201 -13.78 -15.53 6.61
C GLY A 201 -12.33 -16.03 6.65
N VAL A 202 -11.47 -15.47 7.52
CA VAL A 202 -10.06 -15.83 7.63
C VAL A 202 -9.52 -15.63 9.05
N VAL A 203 -8.45 -16.33 9.41
CA VAL A 203 -7.74 -16.13 10.68
C VAL A 203 -6.46 -15.33 10.45
N PHE A 204 -6.41 -14.09 10.95
CA PHE A 204 -5.25 -13.21 10.89
C PHE A 204 -4.27 -13.45 12.04
N GLU A 205 -2.99 -13.17 11.79
CA GLU A 205 -1.97 -13.08 12.84
C GLU A 205 -2.30 -11.87 13.76
N PRO A 206 -2.28 -12.01 15.10
CA PRO A 206 -2.62 -10.89 15.99
C PRO A 206 -1.74 -9.65 15.78
N SER A 207 -0.44 -9.85 15.53
CA SER A 207 0.50 -8.75 15.28
C SER A 207 0.20 -8.03 13.96
N TYR A 208 -0.15 -8.78 12.91
CA TYR A 208 -0.59 -8.25 11.62
C TYR A 208 -1.85 -7.39 11.80
N TYR A 209 -2.88 -7.94 12.45
CA TYR A 209 -4.14 -7.22 12.67
C TYR A 209 -3.91 -5.93 13.47
N GLU A 210 -3.12 -6.00 14.55
CA GLU A 210 -2.78 -4.84 15.37
C GLU A 210 -2.03 -3.75 14.58
N ASN A 211 -1.07 -4.14 13.75
CA ASN A 211 -0.26 -3.20 12.95
C ASN A 211 -1.11 -2.45 11.93
N PHE A 212 -2.04 -3.12 11.24
CA PHE A 212 -2.91 -2.46 10.25
C PHE A 212 -3.98 -1.57 10.90
N ALA A 213 -4.38 -1.86 12.14
CA ALA A 213 -5.29 -1.00 12.87
C ALA A 213 -4.70 0.41 13.11
N GLU A 214 -3.38 0.53 13.26
CA GLU A 214 -2.66 1.80 13.51
C GLU A 214 -2.88 2.84 12.40
N ILE A 215 -3.19 2.41 11.17
CA ILE A 215 -3.51 3.30 10.04
C ILE A 215 -4.66 4.27 10.38
N MET A 216 -5.57 3.88 11.28
CA MET A 216 -6.65 4.74 11.75
C MET A 216 -6.15 6.00 12.47
N LYS A 217 -4.95 6.00 13.04
CA LYS A 217 -4.35 7.20 13.68
C LYS A 217 -4.02 8.30 12.67
N GLU A 218 -3.88 7.93 11.39
CA GLU A 218 -3.69 8.85 10.27
C GLU A 218 -5.01 9.23 9.58
N ASN A 219 -6.16 8.94 10.22
CA ASN A 219 -7.51 9.18 9.70
C ASN A 219 -7.82 8.44 8.38
N ARG A 220 -7.19 7.29 8.16
CA ARG A 220 -7.44 6.39 7.02
C ARG A 220 -8.28 5.19 7.43
N LEU A 221 -8.88 4.51 6.45
CA LEU A 221 -9.67 3.29 6.68
C LEU A 221 -8.72 2.08 6.85
N PRO A 222 -8.91 1.23 7.87
CA PRO A 222 -8.11 0.02 8.08
C PRO A 222 -8.59 -1.12 7.17
N ILE A 223 -8.53 -0.92 5.85
CA ILE A 223 -9.11 -1.83 4.83
C ILE A 223 -8.61 -3.27 5.01
N TYR A 224 -7.32 -3.45 5.29
CA TYR A 224 -6.69 -4.75 5.53
C TYR A 224 -7.24 -5.51 6.75
N ASN A 225 -7.89 -4.81 7.68
CA ASN A 225 -8.57 -5.43 8.82
C ASN A 225 -10.02 -5.79 8.53
N TRP A 226 -10.61 -5.21 7.49
CA TRP A 226 -12.04 -5.32 7.18
C TRP A 226 -12.30 -6.29 6.04
N ILE A 227 -11.51 -6.19 4.97
CA ILE A 227 -11.76 -6.91 3.72
C ILE A 227 -10.64 -7.91 3.51
N TRP A 228 -11.00 -9.19 3.43
CA TRP A 228 -10.08 -10.23 2.98
C TRP A 228 -10.11 -10.31 1.46
N ILE A 229 -8.93 -10.43 0.83
CA ILE A 229 -8.80 -10.74 -0.59
C ILE A 229 -8.36 -12.19 -0.70
N GLY A 230 -9.26 -13.06 -1.15
CA GLY A 230 -8.93 -14.44 -1.43
C GLY A 230 -8.34 -14.56 -2.83
N LEU A 231 -7.34 -15.43 -2.97
CA LEU A 231 -6.62 -15.67 -4.22
C LEU A 231 -6.54 -17.17 -4.50
N TYR A 232 -6.84 -17.58 -5.73
CA TYR A 232 -6.64 -18.97 -6.15
C TYR A 232 -6.39 -19.11 -7.66
N GLN A 233 -5.56 -20.10 -8.01
CA GLN A 233 -5.23 -20.43 -9.39
C GLN A 233 -6.24 -21.43 -9.96
N SER A 234 -6.77 -21.14 -11.15
CA SER A 234 -7.53 -22.08 -11.98
C SER A 234 -6.71 -22.53 -13.19
N GLU A 235 -7.22 -23.50 -13.98
CA GLU A 235 -6.57 -23.95 -15.22
C GLU A 235 -6.40 -22.83 -16.27
N LYS A 236 -7.20 -21.76 -16.20
CA LYS A 236 -7.23 -20.71 -17.22
C LYS A 236 -6.65 -19.37 -16.78
N GLY A 237 -6.38 -19.19 -15.49
CA GLY A 237 -5.89 -17.91 -14.96
C GLY A 237 -6.06 -17.78 -13.46
N MET A 238 -5.60 -16.65 -12.95
CA MET A 238 -5.66 -16.28 -11.54
C MET A 238 -7.03 -15.71 -11.20
N ASN A 239 -7.56 -16.07 -10.03
CA ASN A 239 -8.85 -15.58 -9.55
C ASN A 239 -8.67 -14.87 -8.22
N ALA A 240 -9.46 -13.84 -8.00
CA ALA A 240 -9.55 -13.11 -6.74
C ALA A 240 -10.99 -12.86 -6.34
N TYR A 241 -11.24 -12.81 -5.04
CA TYR A 241 -12.54 -12.43 -4.49
C TYR A 241 -12.37 -11.58 -3.23
N THR A 242 -13.33 -10.71 -2.96
CA THR A 242 -13.40 -9.96 -1.70
C THR A 242 -14.27 -10.70 -0.69
N TYR A 243 -14.00 -10.52 0.60
CA TYR A 243 -14.88 -10.98 1.67
C TYR A 243 -14.92 -9.93 2.78
N GLY A 244 -16.12 -9.48 3.12
CA GLY A 244 -16.42 -8.47 4.15
C GLY A 244 -16.94 -7.13 3.61
N MET A 245 -17.15 -7.00 2.30
CA MET A 245 -17.74 -5.80 1.68
C MET A 245 -19.23 -5.66 2.05
N ASP A 246 -19.91 -6.80 2.24
CA ASP A 246 -21.33 -6.89 2.60
C ASP A 246 -21.67 -6.19 3.93
N ILE A 247 -20.77 -6.23 4.91
CA ILE A 247 -20.89 -5.51 6.20
C ILE A 247 -21.00 -3.99 5.98
N PHE A 248 -20.43 -3.46 4.90
CA PHE A 248 -20.54 -2.05 4.52
C PHE A 248 -21.72 -1.77 3.57
N GLY A 249 -22.54 -2.79 3.27
CA GLY A 249 -23.65 -2.70 2.33
C GLY A 249 -23.20 -2.57 0.88
N LYS A 250 -22.04 -3.15 0.54
CA LYS A 250 -21.49 -3.21 -0.81
C LYS A 250 -21.50 -4.67 -1.28
N ASP A 251 -21.72 -4.90 -2.57
CA ASP A 251 -21.60 -6.25 -3.13
C ASP A 251 -20.13 -6.72 -3.06
N GLU A 252 -19.93 -8.01 -2.79
CA GLU A 252 -18.62 -8.63 -2.95
C GLU A 252 -18.19 -8.63 -4.42
N MET A 253 -16.90 -8.53 -4.66
CA MET A 253 -16.31 -8.49 -6.01
C MET A 253 -15.52 -9.76 -6.28
N GLU A 254 -15.54 -10.23 -7.52
CA GLU A 254 -14.70 -11.30 -8.02
C GLU A 254 -14.02 -10.88 -9.32
N VAL A 255 -12.75 -11.21 -9.46
CA VAL A 255 -12.02 -11.13 -10.73
C VAL A 255 -11.66 -12.56 -11.10
N LEU A 256 -12.08 -12.99 -12.30
CA LEU A 256 -12.04 -14.38 -12.71
C LEU A 256 -11.12 -14.59 -13.88
N GLU A 257 -10.38 -15.70 -13.86
CA GLU A 257 -9.52 -16.16 -14.95
C GLU A 257 -8.57 -15.06 -15.49
N ALA A 258 -8.10 -14.15 -14.62
CA ALA A 258 -7.21 -13.06 -14.99
C ALA A 258 -5.85 -13.59 -15.41
N ASN A 259 -5.31 -13.05 -16.50
CA ASN A 259 -3.92 -13.26 -16.89
C ASN A 259 -3.00 -12.32 -16.09
N ALA A 260 -2.93 -12.52 -14.79
CA ALA A 260 -2.23 -11.66 -13.84
C ALA A 260 -1.45 -12.48 -12.82
N GLN A 261 -0.33 -11.95 -12.34
CA GLN A 261 0.34 -12.53 -11.18
C GLN A 261 -0.50 -12.29 -9.92
N PRO A 262 -0.41 -13.15 -8.88
CA PRO A 262 -1.18 -13.01 -7.64
C PRO A 262 -1.06 -11.61 -6.99
N GLY A 263 0.12 -11.00 -7.05
CA GLY A 263 0.36 -9.66 -6.50
C GLY A 263 -0.37 -8.55 -7.25
N ASP A 264 -0.37 -8.58 -8.59
CA ASP A 264 -1.03 -7.56 -9.41
C ASP A 264 -2.55 -7.62 -9.26
N LEU A 265 -3.08 -8.84 -9.23
CA LEU A 265 -4.50 -9.06 -9.03
C LEU A 265 -4.95 -8.61 -7.63
N TYR A 266 -4.11 -8.86 -6.62
CA TYR A 266 -4.32 -8.35 -5.27
C TYR A 266 -4.33 -6.83 -5.23
N ASP A 267 -3.31 -6.18 -5.79
CA ASP A 267 -3.17 -4.72 -5.78
C ASP A 267 -4.30 -4.04 -6.59
N PHE A 268 -4.71 -4.63 -7.71
CA PHE A 268 -5.86 -4.21 -8.50
C PHE A 268 -7.15 -4.21 -7.66
N LEU A 269 -7.48 -5.35 -7.05
CA LEU A 269 -8.71 -5.49 -6.28
C LEU A 269 -8.69 -4.62 -5.02
N LEU A 270 -7.54 -4.52 -4.36
CA LEU A 270 -7.32 -3.61 -3.23
C LEU A 270 -7.55 -2.14 -3.62
N GLY A 271 -7.11 -1.73 -4.81
CA GLY A 271 -7.38 -0.40 -5.36
C GLY A 271 -8.87 -0.12 -5.51
N LEU A 272 -9.62 -1.10 -6.04
CA LEU A 272 -11.08 -1.00 -6.19
C LEU A 272 -11.80 -0.96 -4.83
N ILE A 273 -11.41 -1.82 -3.89
CA ILE A 273 -11.94 -1.81 -2.52
C ILE A 273 -11.70 -0.45 -1.87
N SER A 274 -10.48 0.08 -2.00
CA SER A 274 -10.12 1.38 -1.42
C SER A 274 -10.99 2.49 -2.01
N TYR A 275 -11.15 2.52 -3.33
CA TYR A 275 -12.02 3.48 -3.99
C TYR A 275 -13.48 3.37 -3.52
N VAL A 276 -14.02 2.15 -3.48
CA VAL A 276 -15.42 1.92 -3.09
C VAL A 276 -15.70 2.31 -1.65
N LEU A 277 -14.81 1.99 -0.71
CA LEU A 277 -15.01 2.29 0.70
C LEU A 277 -14.65 3.74 1.06
N GLU A 278 -13.57 4.31 0.52
CA GLU A 278 -13.16 5.69 0.86
C GLU A 278 -14.09 6.75 0.28
N TYR A 279 -14.67 6.48 -0.90
CA TYR A 279 -15.59 7.40 -1.59
C TYR A 279 -17.06 6.98 -1.48
N ASP A 280 -17.36 5.92 -0.73
CA ASP A 280 -18.69 5.36 -0.51
C ASP A 280 -19.45 5.07 -1.83
N VAL A 281 -18.74 4.60 -2.85
CA VAL A 281 -19.30 4.33 -4.19
C VAL A 281 -20.15 3.05 -4.16
N VAL A 282 -21.21 3.00 -4.96
CA VAL A 282 -22.01 1.78 -5.18
C VAL A 282 -21.88 1.42 -6.66
N LEU A 283 -21.22 0.31 -6.94
CA LEU A 283 -21.05 -0.20 -8.29
C LEU A 283 -22.32 -0.91 -8.77
N GLN A 284 -22.72 -0.69 -10.01
CA GLN A 284 -23.90 -1.34 -10.59
C GLN A 284 -23.53 -2.33 -11.70
N ASP A 285 -24.45 -3.27 -11.94
CA ASP A 285 -24.38 -4.16 -13.10
C ASP A 285 -24.35 -3.35 -14.41
N SER A 286 -23.54 -3.81 -15.37
CA SER A 286 -23.32 -3.16 -16.68
C SER A 286 -22.64 -1.78 -16.62
N GLU A 287 -22.07 -1.37 -15.49
CA GLU A 287 -21.18 -0.20 -15.40
C GLU A 287 -19.73 -0.55 -15.75
N THR A 288 -18.89 0.50 -15.79
CA THR A 288 -17.44 0.39 -15.95
C THR A 288 -16.73 1.12 -14.84
N ILE A 289 -15.62 0.58 -14.34
CA ILE A 289 -14.78 1.21 -13.32
C ILE A 289 -13.33 1.23 -13.77
N GLY A 290 -12.56 2.24 -13.38
CA GLY A 290 -11.11 2.21 -13.49
C GLY A 290 -10.45 3.43 -12.88
N PHE A 291 -9.12 3.43 -12.90
CA PHE A 291 -8.30 4.40 -12.19
C PHE A 291 -8.01 5.67 -13.02
N SER A 292 -8.46 5.71 -14.28
CA SER A 292 -8.34 6.84 -15.22
C SER A 292 -9.46 6.83 -16.27
N GLU A 293 -9.56 7.87 -17.11
CA GLU A 293 -10.60 7.94 -18.17
C GLU A 293 -10.46 6.85 -19.24
N ASP A 294 -9.24 6.34 -19.44
CA ASP A 294 -8.90 5.32 -20.45
C ASP A 294 -8.84 3.90 -19.85
N ASP A 295 -9.07 3.76 -18.54
CA ASP A 295 -9.08 2.50 -17.81
C ASP A 295 -10.52 2.13 -17.45
N LYS A 296 -11.08 1.09 -18.08
CA LYS A 296 -12.51 0.77 -18.01
C LYS A 296 -12.76 -0.73 -17.88
N HIS A 297 -12.77 -1.22 -16.66
CA HIS A 297 -13.13 -2.60 -16.33
C HIS A 297 -14.64 -2.77 -16.32
N THR A 298 -15.15 -3.77 -17.02
CA THR A 298 -16.58 -4.13 -16.99
C THR A 298 -17.00 -4.62 -15.62
N ILE A 299 -18.25 -4.34 -15.28
CA ILE A 299 -18.90 -4.85 -14.07
C ILE A 299 -20.11 -5.68 -14.49
N THR A 300 -20.16 -6.94 -14.09
CA THR A 300 -21.33 -7.81 -14.27
C THR A 300 -21.77 -8.40 -12.94
N ARG A 301 -23.02 -8.16 -12.52
CA ARG A 301 -23.57 -8.75 -11.30
C ARG A 301 -24.16 -10.12 -11.59
N SER A 302 -23.58 -11.17 -11.01
CA SER A 302 -24.02 -12.55 -11.23
C SER A 302 -23.77 -13.41 -9.99
N LYS A 303 -24.24 -14.68 -10.00
CA LYS A 303 -24.01 -15.59 -8.88
C LYS A 303 -22.50 -15.74 -8.61
N GLY A 304 -22.12 -15.71 -7.34
CA GLY A 304 -20.76 -15.95 -6.88
C GLY A 304 -20.19 -17.28 -7.39
N ILE A 305 -18.91 -17.29 -7.72
CA ILE A 305 -18.16 -18.52 -8.06
C ILE A 305 -17.42 -19.00 -6.83
N SER A 306 -16.71 -18.09 -6.17
CA SER A 306 -15.91 -18.37 -4.97
C SER A 306 -16.69 -18.14 -3.68
N LEU A 307 -17.77 -17.36 -3.76
CA LEU A 307 -18.63 -16.98 -2.63
C LEU A 307 -20.07 -17.40 -2.89
N ASP A 308 -20.82 -17.60 -1.82
CA ASP A 308 -22.28 -17.74 -1.89
C ASP A 308 -22.95 -16.39 -2.15
N GLY A 309 -24.13 -16.41 -2.78
CA GLY A 309 -24.90 -15.19 -3.10
C GLY A 309 -24.54 -14.55 -4.44
N MET A 310 -24.92 -13.28 -4.62
CA MET A 310 -24.61 -12.47 -5.81
C MET A 310 -23.34 -11.65 -5.58
N THR A 311 -22.54 -11.49 -6.62
CA THR A 311 -21.27 -10.77 -6.59
C THR A 311 -21.09 -9.96 -7.87
N LEU A 312 -20.21 -8.96 -7.85
CA LEU A 312 -19.79 -8.21 -9.01
C LEU A 312 -18.57 -8.88 -9.65
N LYS A 313 -18.70 -9.35 -10.88
CA LYS A 313 -17.57 -9.77 -11.69
C LYS A 313 -16.94 -8.54 -12.31
N ILE A 314 -15.71 -8.27 -11.96
CA ILE A 314 -14.92 -7.17 -12.53
C ILE A 314 -13.98 -7.78 -13.54
N SER A 315 -14.00 -7.30 -14.80
CA SER A 315 -12.96 -7.71 -15.74
C SER A 315 -11.61 -7.19 -15.28
N TYR A 316 -10.56 -8.00 -15.46
CA TYR A 316 -9.20 -7.53 -15.25
C TYR A 316 -8.70 -6.69 -16.43
N ASP A 317 -9.20 -7.01 -17.62
CA ASP A 317 -8.87 -6.33 -18.86
C ASP A 317 -9.86 -5.16 -19.10
N SER A 318 -9.35 -4.00 -19.53
CA SER A 318 -10.12 -2.77 -19.78
C SER A 318 -10.84 -2.78 -21.14
N LEU A 319 -12.09 -2.29 -21.23
CA LEU A 319 -12.96 -2.21 -22.41
C LEU A 319 -12.43 -1.34 -23.55
N ASP A 320 -11.66 -0.29 -23.24
CA ASP A 320 -11.06 0.56 -24.28
C ASP A 320 -9.78 -0.07 -24.85
N THR A 321 -9.45 -1.29 -24.44
CA THR A 321 -8.55 -2.17 -25.19
C THR A 321 -9.30 -2.78 -26.39
N GLU A 322 -9.75 -1.94 -27.34
CA GLU A 322 -9.75 -2.39 -28.74
C GLU A 322 -8.29 -2.69 -29.07
N ASP A 323 -7.92 -3.98 -28.99
CA ASP A 323 -6.64 -4.55 -29.41
C ASP A 323 -5.44 -3.64 -29.10
N ASN A 324 -5.09 -3.49 -27.82
CA ASN A 324 -3.74 -3.14 -27.36
C ASN A 324 -3.58 -3.46 -25.86
N PHE A 325 -3.83 -4.72 -25.46
CA PHE A 325 -2.74 -5.37 -24.74
C PHE A 325 -1.64 -5.45 -25.79
N VAL A 326 -0.75 -4.47 -25.77
CA VAL A 326 0.52 -4.70 -26.45
C VAL A 326 1.14 -5.75 -25.56
N ASP A 327 1.26 -6.96 -26.12
CA ASP A 327 2.19 -7.96 -25.61
C ASP A 327 3.43 -7.22 -25.10
N GLU A 328 3.98 -7.65 -23.97
CA GLU A 328 5.38 -7.32 -23.66
C GLU A 328 6.15 -7.29 -24.97
N ASP A 329 6.80 -6.16 -25.32
CA ASP A 329 7.55 -6.04 -26.58
C ASP A 329 8.24 -7.37 -26.82
N ASP A 330 7.84 -8.08 -27.88
CA ASP A 330 8.48 -9.35 -28.12
C ASP A 330 9.98 -9.06 -28.34
N LEU A 331 10.83 -10.05 -28.10
CA LEU A 331 12.27 -9.84 -28.20
C LEU A 331 12.70 -9.29 -29.58
N GLU A 332 11.86 -9.42 -30.63
CA GLU A 332 12.10 -8.84 -31.95
C GLU A 332 11.84 -7.32 -31.96
N GLU A 333 10.78 -6.82 -31.31
CA GLU A 333 10.53 -5.40 -31.14
C GLU A 333 11.64 -4.73 -30.33
N ILE A 334 12.07 -5.34 -29.21
CA ILE A 334 13.18 -4.81 -28.40
C ILE A 334 14.48 -4.75 -29.19
N GLU A 335 14.78 -5.79 -29.99
CA GLU A 335 15.95 -5.82 -30.88
C GLU A 335 15.90 -4.68 -31.91
N SER A 336 14.70 -4.41 -32.46
CA SER A 336 14.51 -3.29 -33.38
C SER A 336 14.79 -1.95 -32.70
N ILE A 337 14.31 -1.76 -31.46
CA ILE A 337 14.55 -0.54 -30.67
C ILE A 337 16.06 -0.38 -30.38
N PHE A 338 16.75 -1.43 -29.93
CA PHE A 338 18.18 -1.38 -29.67
C PHE A 338 19.01 -1.12 -30.95
N SER A 339 18.59 -1.69 -32.08
CA SER A 339 19.16 -1.38 -33.38
C SER A 339 19.00 0.10 -33.75
N GLU A 340 17.87 0.72 -33.41
CA GLU A 340 17.67 2.16 -33.60
C GLU A 340 18.56 3.00 -32.67
N PHE A 341 18.81 2.53 -31.44
CA PHE A 341 19.74 3.17 -30.50
C PHE A 341 21.16 3.20 -31.06
N ASP A 342 21.64 2.08 -31.60
CA ASP A 342 22.94 2.00 -32.27
C ASP A 342 23.03 2.94 -33.49
N GLN A 343 21.98 2.99 -34.31
CA GLN A 343 21.93 3.87 -35.49
C GLN A 343 21.94 5.36 -35.11
N LEU A 344 21.36 5.73 -33.97
CA LEU A 344 21.37 7.09 -33.46
C LEU A 344 22.69 7.44 -32.74
N GLY A 345 23.49 6.43 -32.38
CA GLY A 345 24.74 6.58 -31.63
C GLY A 345 24.52 6.79 -30.14
N VAL A 346 23.50 6.14 -29.58
CA VAL A 346 23.27 6.11 -28.12
C VAL A 346 24.46 5.44 -27.45
N MET A 347 25.02 6.09 -26.42
CA MET A 347 26.20 5.58 -25.71
C MET A 347 25.84 4.81 -24.44
N ARG A 348 24.70 5.13 -23.81
CA ARG A 348 24.26 4.54 -22.55
C ARG A 348 22.74 4.43 -22.51
N VAL A 349 22.24 3.30 -22.02
CA VAL A 349 20.82 2.99 -21.82
C VAL A 349 20.58 2.69 -20.34
N GLY A 350 19.55 3.28 -19.74
CA GLY A 350 19.08 2.95 -18.40
C GLY A 350 17.79 2.16 -18.48
N PHE A 351 17.75 0.97 -17.89
CA PHE A 351 16.52 0.23 -17.66
C PHE A 351 15.92 0.74 -16.34
N GLU A 352 14.78 1.42 -16.40
CA GLU A 352 14.17 2.15 -15.28
C GLU A 352 12.74 1.66 -14.95
N GLY A 353 11.77 2.58 -14.81
CA GLY A 353 10.40 2.31 -14.33
C GLY A 353 9.61 1.31 -15.20
N GLY A 354 8.69 0.50 -14.67
CA GLY A 354 8.35 0.20 -13.26
C GLY A 354 9.46 -0.55 -12.53
N GLU A 355 9.31 -1.85 -12.26
CA GLU A 355 10.41 -2.69 -11.74
C GLU A 355 10.93 -3.60 -12.87
N PRO A 356 12.16 -3.38 -13.39
CA PRO A 356 12.68 -4.14 -14.54
C PRO A 356 12.68 -5.66 -14.33
N PHE A 357 12.98 -6.12 -13.12
CA PHE A 357 13.05 -7.54 -12.78
C PHE A 357 11.68 -8.20 -12.61
N PHE A 358 10.60 -7.45 -12.84
CA PHE A 358 9.25 -7.97 -12.85
C PHE A 358 8.91 -8.68 -14.17
N ARG A 359 9.56 -8.32 -15.28
CA ARG A 359 9.40 -9.02 -16.56
C ARG A 359 10.01 -10.40 -16.50
N ASP A 360 9.32 -11.42 -17.01
CA ASP A 360 9.85 -12.80 -16.99
C ASP A 360 11.07 -12.98 -17.91
N ASP A 361 11.16 -12.17 -18.97
CA ASP A 361 12.19 -12.21 -20.02
C ASP A 361 13.33 -11.18 -19.83
N TRP A 362 13.45 -10.57 -18.64
CA TRP A 362 14.46 -9.53 -18.38
C TRP A 362 15.89 -9.99 -18.71
N TYR A 363 16.18 -11.28 -18.50
CA TYR A 363 17.51 -11.83 -18.71
C TYR A 363 17.84 -11.89 -20.20
N GLU A 364 16.88 -12.35 -21.01
CA GLU A 364 16.95 -12.41 -22.47
C GLU A 364 17.13 -11.00 -23.05
N ILE A 365 16.41 -10.00 -22.53
CA ILE A 365 16.56 -8.59 -22.91
C ILE A 365 17.97 -8.09 -22.62
N PHE A 366 18.56 -8.43 -21.48
CA PHE A 366 19.92 -8.01 -21.16
C PHE A 366 20.95 -8.76 -22.00
N LYS A 367 20.71 -10.03 -22.33
CA LYS A 367 21.53 -10.78 -23.31
C LYS A 367 21.44 -10.21 -24.73
N LEU A 368 20.32 -9.58 -25.07
CA LEU A 368 20.14 -8.85 -26.32
C LEU A 368 20.92 -7.54 -26.28
N ALA A 369 20.77 -6.74 -25.21
CA ALA A 369 21.52 -5.51 -24.99
C ALA A 369 23.05 -5.72 -25.05
N ASP A 370 23.55 -6.86 -24.56
CA ASP A 370 24.96 -7.26 -24.64
C ASP A 370 25.51 -7.33 -26.08
N GLN A 371 24.64 -7.40 -27.09
CA GLN A 371 25.00 -7.52 -28.51
C GLN A 371 25.12 -6.13 -29.19
N HIS A 372 24.72 -5.06 -28.52
CA HIS A 372 24.72 -3.70 -29.03
C HIS A 372 25.92 -2.86 -28.55
N TYR A 373 26.10 -1.67 -29.13
CA TYR A 373 27.27 -0.83 -28.85
C TYR A 373 27.14 0.06 -27.62
N PHE A 374 25.92 0.24 -27.10
CA PHE A 374 25.69 1.03 -25.91
C PHE A 374 26.02 0.24 -24.64
N ASN A 375 26.48 0.97 -23.63
CA ASN A 375 26.53 0.43 -22.27
C ASN A 375 25.15 0.51 -21.62
N TYR A 376 24.87 -0.33 -20.62
CA TYR A 376 23.61 -0.22 -19.89
C TYR A 376 23.72 -0.44 -18.39
N PHE A 377 22.77 0.14 -17.67
CA PHE A 377 22.58 -0.01 -16.24
C PHE A 377 21.10 -0.22 -15.92
N VAL A 378 20.79 -0.68 -14.71
CA VAL A 378 19.40 -0.90 -14.26
C VAL A 378 19.15 -0.17 -12.95
N ASN A 379 18.00 0.52 -12.85
CA ASN A 379 17.46 1.05 -11.61
C ASN A 379 16.42 0.07 -11.06
N THR A 380 16.55 -0.35 -9.80
CA THR A 380 15.66 -1.33 -9.17
C THR A 380 15.37 -0.97 -7.71
N ASN A 381 14.23 -1.43 -7.20
CA ASN A 381 13.96 -1.43 -5.76
C ASN A 381 14.74 -2.54 -5.02
N GLY A 382 15.38 -3.48 -5.74
CA GLY A 382 16.21 -4.54 -5.19
C GLY A 382 15.45 -5.73 -4.59
N THR A 383 14.13 -5.66 -4.49
CA THR A 383 13.32 -6.65 -3.77
C THR A 383 13.24 -8.00 -4.48
N LEU A 384 13.39 -8.03 -5.80
CA LEU A 384 13.38 -9.25 -6.62
C LEU A 384 14.78 -9.84 -6.88
N ILE A 385 15.83 -9.25 -6.28
CA ILE A 385 17.20 -9.73 -6.46
C ILE A 385 17.51 -10.85 -5.46
N ASP A 386 17.28 -12.09 -5.88
CA ASP A 386 17.75 -13.27 -5.17
C ASP A 386 19.14 -13.72 -5.65
N GLU A 387 19.60 -14.89 -5.19
CA GLU A 387 20.90 -15.43 -5.61
C GLU A 387 20.94 -15.83 -7.10
N ASP A 388 19.83 -16.27 -7.68
CA ASP A 388 19.77 -16.66 -9.09
C ASP A 388 19.80 -15.42 -9.98
N THR A 389 19.00 -14.41 -9.64
CA THR A 389 18.98 -13.11 -10.32
C THR A 389 20.36 -12.46 -10.31
N ALA A 390 21.04 -12.43 -9.16
CA ALA A 390 22.39 -11.88 -9.06
C ALA A 390 23.42 -12.66 -9.92
N LYS A 391 23.35 -13.99 -9.94
CA LYS A 391 24.22 -14.82 -10.80
C LYS A 391 23.94 -14.60 -12.28
N LYS A 392 22.67 -14.46 -12.67
CA LYS A 392 22.29 -14.14 -14.05
C LYS A 392 22.84 -12.77 -14.47
N LEU A 393 22.66 -11.75 -13.64
CA LEU A 393 23.23 -10.40 -13.86
C LEU A 393 24.76 -10.43 -14.02
N LYS A 394 25.46 -11.24 -13.22
CA LYS A 394 26.92 -11.40 -13.36
C LYS A 394 27.34 -11.95 -14.74
N ASN A 395 26.45 -12.64 -15.44
CA ASN A 395 26.67 -13.20 -16.77
C ASN A 395 26.21 -12.28 -17.92
N THR A 396 25.95 -11.01 -17.63
CA THR A 396 25.67 -9.97 -18.64
C THR A 396 26.77 -8.90 -18.64
N ASN A 397 26.76 -7.98 -19.61
CA ASN A 397 27.68 -6.85 -19.71
C ASN A 397 27.18 -5.61 -18.96
N ILE A 398 26.31 -5.78 -17.95
CA ILE A 398 25.75 -4.66 -17.21
C ILE A 398 26.85 -3.82 -16.53
N ASP A 399 26.81 -2.50 -16.73
CA ASP A 399 27.80 -1.58 -16.15
C ASP A 399 27.64 -1.51 -14.63
N LYS A 400 26.40 -1.34 -14.16
CA LYS A 400 26.04 -1.24 -12.74
C LYS A 400 24.56 -1.53 -12.46
N VAL A 401 24.28 -1.87 -11.22
CA VAL A 401 22.92 -1.99 -10.67
C VAL A 401 22.72 -0.89 -9.64
N CYS A 402 21.73 -0.04 -9.88
CA CYS A 402 21.38 1.05 -8.99
C CYS A 402 20.22 0.62 -8.09
N VAL A 403 20.48 0.47 -6.79
CA VAL A 403 19.50 -0.06 -5.82
C VAL A 403 19.02 1.04 -4.90
N SER A 404 17.70 1.18 -4.83
CA SER A 404 17.08 2.27 -4.09
C SER A 404 16.87 1.90 -2.60
N LEU A 405 17.60 2.53 -1.67
CA LEU A 405 17.47 2.32 -0.22
C LEU A 405 17.27 3.66 0.52
N ASP A 406 16.05 3.91 0.98
CA ASP A 406 15.62 5.21 1.51
C ASP A 406 15.61 5.33 3.04
N GLY A 407 16.09 4.33 3.78
CA GLY A 407 16.09 4.32 5.25
C GLY A 407 17.16 3.40 5.82
N SER A 408 17.67 3.73 7.00
CA SER A 408 18.65 2.89 7.71
C SER A 408 18.00 1.75 8.51
N ASP A 409 16.68 1.79 8.65
CA ASP A 409 15.85 0.73 9.21
C ASP A 409 14.54 0.58 8.43
N SER A 410 13.83 -0.52 8.69
CA SER A 410 12.58 -0.86 8.02
C SER A 410 11.48 0.17 8.22
N ARG A 411 11.39 0.83 9.38
CA ARG A 411 10.34 1.83 9.66
C ARG A 411 10.46 3.04 8.74
N ILE A 412 11.69 3.45 8.42
CA ILE A 412 11.95 4.62 7.56
C ILE A 412 11.86 4.21 6.09
N HIS A 413 12.53 3.11 5.71
CA HIS A 413 12.58 2.66 4.33
C HIS A 413 11.20 2.25 3.82
N ASP A 414 10.49 1.37 4.54
CA ASP A 414 9.19 0.85 4.12
C ASP A 414 8.14 1.96 4.06
N LYS A 415 8.24 2.94 4.97
CA LYS A 415 7.39 4.13 4.94
C LYS A 415 7.66 5.01 3.72
N SER A 416 8.93 5.20 3.35
CA SER A 416 9.31 5.93 2.13
C SER A 416 8.83 5.22 0.87
N ARG A 417 8.92 3.88 0.84
CA ARG A 417 8.52 3.03 -0.29
C ARG A 417 7.02 2.75 -0.36
N GLY A 418 6.28 2.96 0.73
CA GLY A 418 4.85 2.68 0.81
C GLY A 418 4.50 1.19 0.93
N LYS A 419 5.46 0.32 1.27
CA LYS A 419 5.25 -1.13 1.37
C LYS A 419 6.11 -1.74 2.48
N ILE A 420 5.47 -2.45 3.42
CA ILE A 420 6.15 -3.13 4.54
C ILE A 420 6.95 -4.32 4.04
N GLY A 421 8.13 -4.56 4.63
CA GLY A 421 9.02 -5.68 4.33
C GLY A 421 9.99 -5.42 3.17
N THR A 422 9.88 -4.27 2.49
CA THR A 422 10.77 -3.93 1.37
C THR A 422 12.21 -3.70 1.81
N PHE A 423 12.44 -3.21 3.02
CA PHE A 423 13.78 -3.01 3.56
C PHE A 423 14.58 -4.31 3.58
N ASP A 424 14.07 -5.37 4.21
CA ASP A 424 14.80 -6.63 4.34
C ASP A 424 15.07 -7.28 2.97
N LEU A 425 14.10 -7.20 2.05
CA LEU A 425 14.26 -7.66 0.67
C LEU A 425 15.32 -6.86 -0.10
N THR A 426 15.35 -5.54 0.09
CA THR A 426 16.34 -4.64 -0.53
C THR A 426 17.74 -4.93 0.01
N ILE A 427 17.87 -5.09 1.33
CA ILE A 427 19.15 -5.45 1.98
C ILE A 427 19.64 -6.81 1.47
N ARG A 428 18.75 -7.79 1.35
CA ARG A 428 19.07 -9.09 0.73
C ARG A 428 19.58 -8.90 -0.70
N GLY A 429 18.87 -8.10 -1.50
CA GLY A 429 19.23 -7.82 -2.89
C GLY A 429 20.62 -7.20 -3.03
N ILE A 430 20.92 -6.18 -2.23
CA ILE A 430 22.25 -5.54 -2.20
C ILE A 430 23.33 -6.57 -1.84
N ASN A 431 23.12 -7.38 -0.79
CA ASN A 431 24.10 -8.38 -0.38
C ASN A 431 24.36 -9.42 -1.48
N ASN A 432 23.32 -9.85 -2.21
CA ASN A 432 23.48 -10.79 -3.32
C ASN A 432 24.29 -10.19 -4.47
N LEU A 433 24.03 -8.94 -4.85
CA LEU A 433 24.77 -8.24 -5.90
C LEU A 433 26.25 -8.04 -5.53
N VAL A 434 26.51 -7.60 -4.29
CA VAL A 434 27.86 -7.39 -3.77
C VAL A 434 28.62 -8.71 -3.70
N LYS A 435 27.97 -9.80 -3.28
CA LYS A 435 28.55 -11.16 -3.24
C LYS A 435 29.01 -11.65 -4.62
N GLU A 436 28.28 -11.32 -5.68
CA GLU A 436 28.65 -11.65 -7.07
C GLU A 436 29.62 -10.62 -7.69
N GLU A 437 30.14 -9.68 -6.89
CA GLU A 437 31.06 -8.62 -7.31
C GLU A 437 30.48 -7.77 -8.47
N ILE A 438 29.18 -7.46 -8.40
CA ILE A 438 28.51 -6.50 -9.29
C ILE A 438 28.70 -5.09 -8.71
N PHE A 439 28.93 -4.10 -9.58
CA PHE A 439 29.03 -2.71 -9.15
C PHE A 439 27.64 -2.20 -8.74
N VAL A 440 27.46 -1.94 -7.45
CA VAL A 440 26.19 -1.44 -6.88
C VAL A 440 26.28 0.05 -6.60
N ASP A 441 25.37 0.83 -7.18
CA ASP A 441 25.16 2.24 -6.85
C ASP A 441 23.96 2.37 -5.90
N GLY A 442 24.21 2.87 -4.68
CA GLY A 442 23.18 3.06 -3.67
C GLY A 442 22.42 4.36 -3.92
N ILE A 443 21.14 4.26 -4.26
CA ILE A 443 20.29 5.41 -4.52
C ILE A 443 19.45 5.74 -3.29
N ILE A 444 19.45 7.01 -2.88
CA ILE A 444 18.59 7.53 -1.81
C ILE A 444 17.68 8.60 -2.40
N THR A 445 16.36 8.41 -2.33
CA THR A 445 15.41 9.48 -2.64
C THR A 445 15.20 10.34 -1.40
N LEU A 446 15.68 11.58 -1.43
CA LEU A 446 15.62 12.47 -0.27
C LEU A 446 14.21 13.03 -0.06
N THR A 447 13.63 12.76 1.11
CA THR A 447 12.28 13.21 1.50
C THR A 447 12.26 13.67 2.95
N LYS A 448 11.15 14.30 3.37
CA LYS A 448 10.91 14.65 4.78
C LYS A 448 10.99 13.45 5.72
N TYR A 449 10.70 12.24 5.22
CA TYR A 449 10.69 11.03 6.03
C TYR A 449 12.09 10.56 6.41
N ASN A 450 13.09 10.82 5.57
CA ASN A 450 14.44 10.26 5.74
C ASN A 450 15.57 11.29 5.86
N GLN A 451 15.28 12.60 5.71
CA GLN A 451 16.31 13.64 5.77
C GLN A 451 17.14 13.63 7.07
N GLU A 452 16.52 13.34 8.22
CA GLU A 452 17.21 13.28 9.52
C GLU A 452 18.03 11.99 9.67
N ASP A 453 17.75 10.98 8.85
CA ASP A 453 18.40 9.67 8.87
C ASP A 453 19.49 9.52 7.79
N ILE A 454 19.67 10.53 6.93
CA ILE A 454 20.51 10.46 5.73
C ILE A 454 21.94 9.98 6.00
N PHE A 455 22.53 10.37 7.12
CA PHE A 455 23.87 9.94 7.51
C PHE A 455 23.92 8.45 7.87
N ASN A 456 22.90 7.93 8.55
CA ASN A 456 22.83 6.52 8.89
C ASN A 456 22.60 5.67 7.65
N ILE A 457 21.79 6.14 6.70
CA ILE A 457 21.59 5.47 5.40
C ILE A 457 22.92 5.34 4.66
N ILE A 458 23.69 6.43 4.58
CA ILE A 458 25.02 6.44 3.95
C ILE A 458 25.98 5.45 4.63
N ASN A 459 25.97 5.39 5.97
CA ASN A 459 26.80 4.43 6.71
C ASN A 459 26.36 2.99 6.45
N LEU A 460 25.07 2.71 6.47
CA LEU A 460 24.53 1.39 6.18
C LEU A 460 24.92 0.93 4.77
N MET A 461 24.71 1.76 3.75
CA MET A 461 25.14 1.48 2.37
C MET A 461 26.64 1.19 2.30
N THR A 462 27.45 1.97 3.02
CA THR A 462 28.90 1.75 3.11
C THR A 462 29.25 0.40 3.76
N GLU A 463 28.52 0.00 4.80
CA GLU A 463 28.71 -1.29 5.48
C GLU A 463 28.26 -2.48 4.63
N LEU A 464 27.22 -2.30 3.81
CA LEU A 464 26.75 -3.31 2.85
C LEU A 464 27.71 -3.52 1.68
N GLY A 465 28.69 -2.63 1.49
CA GLY A 465 29.71 -2.76 0.45
C GLY A 465 29.28 -2.25 -0.93
N VAL A 466 28.34 -1.31 -1.00
CA VAL A 466 28.04 -0.61 -2.27
C VAL A 466 29.26 0.18 -2.75
N SER A 467 29.33 0.45 -4.06
CA SER A 467 30.49 1.08 -4.68
C SER A 467 30.44 2.62 -4.66
N GLU A 468 29.23 3.18 -4.81
CA GLU A 468 28.98 4.62 -4.75
C GLU A 468 27.56 4.90 -4.21
N ILE A 469 27.29 6.15 -3.85
CA ILE A 469 26.00 6.58 -3.33
C ILE A 469 25.53 7.85 -4.05
N ALA A 470 24.30 7.84 -4.53
CA ALA A 470 23.64 8.99 -5.14
C ALA A 470 22.40 9.41 -4.32
N ILE A 471 22.37 10.67 -3.88
CA ILE A 471 21.19 11.27 -3.26
C ILE A 471 20.37 11.97 -4.35
N MET A 472 19.23 11.39 -4.71
CA MET A 472 18.29 11.98 -5.66
C MET A 472 17.33 12.93 -4.96
N LEU A 473 17.28 14.18 -5.43
CA LEU A 473 16.30 15.15 -4.96
C LEU A 473 14.93 14.86 -5.59
N LEU A 474 13.86 14.97 -4.79
CA LEU A 474 12.51 14.63 -5.24
C LEU A 474 11.96 15.66 -6.25
N SER A 475 11.48 15.19 -7.39
CA SER A 475 10.85 16.01 -8.44
C SER A 475 9.37 16.29 -8.12
N THR A 476 8.81 17.40 -8.60
CA THR A 476 7.40 17.79 -8.35
C THR A 476 6.41 17.22 -9.36
N VAL A 477 6.73 16.11 -10.00
CA VAL A 477 5.94 15.52 -11.08
C VAL A 477 5.64 14.05 -10.78
N GLY A 478 4.71 13.45 -11.53
CA GLY A 478 4.29 12.06 -11.32
C GLY A 478 3.66 11.83 -9.95
N SER A 479 3.84 10.63 -9.39
CA SER A 479 3.24 10.23 -8.10
C SER A 479 3.60 11.17 -6.95
N ALA A 480 4.81 11.72 -6.94
CA ALA A 480 5.25 12.66 -5.92
C ALA A 480 4.47 13.99 -5.96
N GLY A 481 3.93 14.39 -7.12
CA GLY A 481 3.12 15.61 -7.24
C GLY A 481 1.85 15.57 -6.38
N LYS A 482 1.29 14.37 -6.15
CA LYS A 482 0.05 14.15 -5.37
C LYS A 482 0.23 14.31 -3.86
N SER A 483 1.46 14.25 -3.35
CA SER A 483 1.77 14.24 -1.91
C SER A 483 2.72 15.38 -1.50
N LYS A 484 2.60 16.53 -2.17
CA LYS A 484 3.59 17.61 -2.09
C LYS A 484 3.86 18.14 -0.67
N ASP A 485 2.84 18.27 0.15
CA ASP A 485 3.00 18.86 1.48
C ASP A 485 3.66 17.91 2.49
N SER A 486 3.47 16.59 2.31
CA SER A 486 3.92 15.57 3.25
C SER A 486 5.35 15.07 2.99
N CYS A 487 5.82 15.04 1.73
CA CYS A 487 7.11 14.43 1.40
C CYS A 487 8.24 15.40 1.02
N TYR A 488 7.96 16.63 0.58
CA TYR A 488 8.99 17.56 0.09
C TYR A 488 9.62 18.35 1.22
N LEU A 489 10.95 18.47 1.17
CA LEU A 489 11.70 19.36 2.04
C LEU A 489 11.36 20.81 1.70
N SER A 490 11.20 21.63 2.74
CA SER A 490 11.32 23.07 2.62
C SER A 490 12.75 23.45 2.25
N TYR A 491 12.93 24.67 1.74
CA TYR A 491 14.28 25.16 1.42
C TYR A 491 15.22 25.16 2.63
N GLU A 492 14.72 25.49 3.81
CA GLU A 492 15.51 25.49 5.05
C GLU A 492 15.94 24.07 5.47
N GLU A 493 15.07 23.09 5.26
CA GLU A 493 15.37 21.66 5.46
C GLU A 493 16.45 21.18 4.47
N LEU A 494 16.26 21.45 3.17
CA LEU A 494 17.25 21.13 2.14
C LEU A 494 18.60 21.79 2.43
N LYS A 495 18.61 23.08 2.81
CA LYS A 495 19.83 23.81 3.17
C LYS A 495 20.57 23.10 4.29
N LYS A 496 19.88 22.69 5.37
CA LYS A 496 20.51 21.94 6.47
C LYS A 496 21.16 20.65 5.99
N VAL A 497 20.47 19.88 5.15
CA VAL A 497 21.00 18.63 4.57
C VAL A 497 22.24 18.91 3.72
N VAL A 498 22.19 19.88 2.79
CA VAL A 498 23.32 20.23 1.92
C VAL A 498 24.53 20.66 2.73
N ILE A 499 24.35 21.53 3.73
CA ILE A 499 25.43 21.99 4.61
C ILE A 499 26.02 20.82 5.42
N GLY A 500 25.19 19.99 6.03
CA GLY A 500 25.62 18.83 6.80
C GLY A 500 26.42 17.83 5.96
N LEU A 501 25.92 17.47 4.78
CA LEU A 501 26.63 16.58 3.85
C LEU A 501 27.94 17.19 3.33
N THR A 502 27.96 18.51 3.12
CA THR A 502 29.19 19.23 2.72
C THR A 502 30.26 19.11 3.81
N ASP A 503 29.88 19.27 5.07
CA ASP A 503 30.79 19.06 6.20
C ASP A 503 31.30 17.63 6.27
N LEU A 504 30.42 16.64 6.06
CA LEU A 504 30.83 15.24 6.03
C LEU A 504 31.86 14.96 4.92
N LYS A 505 31.68 15.51 3.71
CA LYS A 505 32.67 15.39 2.63
C LYS A 505 33.97 16.11 2.97
N LYS A 506 33.89 17.35 3.43
CA LYS A 506 35.05 18.19 3.79
C LYS A 506 35.92 17.59 4.89
N PHE A 507 35.30 16.97 5.89
CA PHE A 507 35.99 16.30 6.99
C PHE A 507 36.27 14.81 6.74
N ASN A 508 36.10 14.35 5.50
CA ASN A 508 36.39 12.97 5.06
C ASN A 508 35.67 11.92 5.91
N LYS A 509 34.41 12.20 6.27
CA LYS A 509 33.52 11.31 7.03
C LYS A 509 32.71 10.37 6.15
N VAL A 510 32.58 10.69 4.87
CA VAL A 510 32.01 9.79 3.86
C VAL A 510 33.15 8.99 3.23
N LYS A 511 33.05 7.65 3.26
CA LYS A 511 34.11 6.75 2.76
C LYS A 511 33.96 6.40 1.28
N LEU A 512 32.75 6.52 0.74
CA LEU A 512 32.42 6.23 -0.65
C LEU A 512 32.26 7.52 -1.47
N PRO A 513 32.40 7.44 -2.80
CA PRO A 513 31.91 8.50 -3.68
C PRO A 513 30.44 8.79 -3.37
N LEU A 514 30.14 10.07 -3.12
CA LEU A 514 28.80 10.54 -2.82
C LEU A 514 28.44 11.65 -3.80
N SER A 515 27.35 11.52 -4.52
CA SER A 515 26.79 12.59 -5.36
C SER A 515 25.45 13.05 -4.81
N MET A 516 25.03 14.23 -5.25
CA MET A 516 23.66 14.69 -5.10
C MET A 516 23.15 15.02 -6.50
N VAL A 517 22.10 14.33 -6.91
CA VAL A 517 21.49 14.45 -8.24
C VAL A 517 20.34 15.44 -8.12
N PRO A 518 20.50 16.67 -8.65
CA PRO A 518 19.44 17.66 -8.66
C PRO A 518 18.33 17.26 -9.63
N VAL A 519 17.15 17.83 -9.44
CA VAL A 519 16.01 17.57 -10.34
C VAL A 519 16.17 18.25 -11.69
N GLY A 520 16.88 19.39 -11.73
CA GLY A 520 17.34 19.98 -12.98
C GLY A 520 18.78 19.54 -13.21
N GLU A 521 19.05 18.83 -14.31
CA GLU A 521 20.38 18.35 -14.72
C GLU A 521 21.36 19.48 -15.13
N GLY A 522 21.19 20.69 -14.57
CA GLY A 522 22.12 21.79 -14.77
C GLY A 522 23.45 21.52 -14.09
N GLU A 523 24.54 22.01 -14.69
CA GLU A 523 25.90 21.82 -14.16
C GLU A 523 26.09 22.42 -12.76
N VAL A 524 25.34 23.47 -12.43
CA VAL A 524 25.36 24.11 -11.11
C VAL A 524 23.93 24.29 -10.60
N PRO A 525 23.35 23.26 -9.98
CA PRO A 525 21.97 23.30 -9.52
C PRO A 525 21.78 24.30 -8.38
N TRP A 526 20.65 25.01 -8.39
CA TRP A 526 20.34 25.99 -7.34
C TRP A 526 20.14 25.29 -5.98
N GLU A 527 19.69 24.03 -5.99
CA GLU A 527 19.49 23.18 -4.82
C GLU A 527 20.75 23.03 -3.96
N ILE A 528 21.94 23.18 -4.56
CA ILE A 528 23.24 23.11 -3.88
C ILE A 528 23.89 24.50 -3.80
N TYR A 529 23.84 25.26 -4.90
CA TYR A 529 24.49 26.56 -5.00
C TYR A 529 23.96 27.59 -4.01
N LEU A 530 22.63 27.72 -3.85
CA LEU A 530 22.03 28.72 -2.97
C LEU A 530 22.31 28.45 -1.48
N PRO A 531 22.13 27.22 -0.96
CA PRO A 531 22.54 26.88 0.41
C PRO A 531 23.99 27.27 0.73
N LEU A 532 24.93 26.94 -0.16
CA LEU A 532 26.34 27.26 0.05
C LEU A 532 26.61 28.77 -0.07
N LYS A 533 25.93 29.46 -0.99
CA LYS A 533 26.07 30.92 -1.16
C LYS A 533 25.63 31.68 0.08
N GLU A 534 24.46 31.35 0.62
CA GLU A 534 23.87 32.03 1.77
C GLU A 534 24.69 31.85 3.05
N GLU A 535 25.32 30.69 3.22
CA GLU A 535 26.23 30.41 4.32
C GLU A 535 27.67 30.92 4.10
N GLY A 536 27.94 31.59 2.97
CA GLY A 536 29.28 32.09 2.64
C GLY A 536 30.32 31.00 2.31
N ARG A 537 29.84 29.84 1.84
CA ARG A 537 30.61 28.60 1.62
C ARG A 537 30.76 28.22 0.14
N LEU A 538 30.70 29.16 -0.80
CA LEU A 538 30.89 28.86 -2.24
C LEU A 538 32.22 28.17 -2.55
N ASN A 539 33.25 28.36 -1.72
CA ASN A 539 34.51 27.62 -1.86
C ASN A 539 34.35 26.11 -1.66
N ASP A 540 33.29 25.65 -0.98
CA ASP A 540 32.99 24.22 -0.77
C ASP A 540 32.16 23.63 -1.94
N LEU A 541 31.76 24.42 -2.93
CA LEU A 541 30.95 23.97 -4.07
C LEU A 541 31.64 22.87 -4.91
N HIS A 542 32.97 22.90 -4.98
CA HIS A 542 33.79 21.90 -5.67
C HIS A 542 33.63 20.46 -5.12
N PHE A 543 33.05 20.28 -3.93
CA PHE A 543 32.72 18.95 -3.42
C PHE A 543 31.51 18.32 -4.13
N TRP A 544 30.68 19.11 -4.80
CA TRP A 544 29.42 18.67 -5.39
C TRP A 544 29.42 18.73 -6.90
N VAL A 545 30.06 19.74 -7.46
CA VAL A 545 30.16 19.97 -8.90
C VAL A 545 31.64 19.99 -9.27
N GLY A 546 31.97 19.44 -10.44
CA GLY A 546 33.35 19.42 -10.92
C GLY A 546 33.93 20.84 -11.14
N ASN A 547 35.22 20.95 -11.46
CA ASN A 547 35.92 22.22 -11.70
C ASN A 547 35.43 23.00 -12.96
N GLN A 548 34.25 22.72 -13.49
CA GLN A 548 33.75 23.27 -14.77
C GLN A 548 33.04 24.63 -14.66
N HIS A 549 33.04 25.27 -13.49
CA HIS A 549 32.44 26.59 -13.28
C HIS A 549 32.90 27.69 -14.25
N ASP A 550 34.10 27.56 -14.83
CA ASP A 550 34.76 28.64 -15.56
C ASP A 550 34.44 28.68 -17.07
N THR A 551 33.70 27.72 -17.63
CA THR A 551 33.46 27.64 -19.09
C THR A 551 32.03 27.28 -19.47
N LEU A 552 31.07 28.05 -18.99
CA LEU A 552 29.67 27.94 -19.42
C LEU A 552 29.40 28.96 -20.51
N GLY A 553 29.13 28.47 -21.74
CA GLY A 553 28.84 29.32 -22.88
C GLY A 553 27.60 30.20 -22.66
N GLU A 554 27.53 31.35 -23.34
CA GLU A 554 26.44 32.35 -23.21
C GLU A 554 25.02 31.81 -23.47
N ASN A 555 24.87 30.57 -23.95
CA ASN A 555 23.60 29.90 -24.26
C ASN A 555 23.38 28.59 -23.46
N ALA A 556 24.14 28.32 -22.41
CA ALA A 556 23.99 27.08 -21.62
C ALA A 556 22.62 27.05 -20.92
N PHE A 557 21.88 25.95 -21.09
CA PHE A 557 20.56 25.73 -20.50
C PHE A 557 20.54 24.37 -19.81
N GLY A 558 20.09 24.32 -18.55
CA GLY A 558 20.31 23.15 -17.68
C GLY A 558 19.48 21.92 -18.05
N CYS A 559 18.44 22.06 -18.88
CA CYS A 559 17.66 20.92 -19.35
C CYS A 559 18.22 20.37 -20.67
N THR A 560 18.57 19.10 -20.60
CA THR A 560 19.13 18.17 -21.60
C THR A 560 18.05 17.46 -22.43
N ALA A 561 16.82 17.41 -21.91
CA ALA A 561 15.69 16.70 -22.49
C ALA A 561 15.46 17.01 -23.99
N GLY A 562 15.59 15.97 -24.83
CA GLY A 562 15.48 16.06 -26.29
C GLY A 562 16.70 16.69 -26.99
N LYS A 563 17.80 16.96 -26.29
CA LYS A 563 19.06 17.52 -26.85
C LYS A 563 20.16 16.47 -26.91
N ASP A 564 20.36 15.73 -25.83
CA ASP A 564 21.35 14.65 -25.71
C ASP A 564 20.80 13.41 -24.95
N ASN A 565 19.56 13.46 -24.45
CA ASN A 565 18.83 12.34 -23.89
C ASN A 565 17.37 12.28 -24.39
N PHE A 566 16.76 11.10 -24.25
CA PHE A 566 15.34 10.84 -24.44
C PHE A 566 14.91 9.68 -23.53
N PHE A 567 13.61 9.45 -23.42
CA PHE A 567 12.99 8.37 -22.68
C PHE A 567 11.99 7.64 -23.58
N VAL A 568 11.96 6.30 -23.50
CA VAL A 568 10.97 5.44 -24.15
C VAL A 568 10.18 4.75 -23.05
N ASN A 569 8.86 4.88 -23.04
CA ASN A 569 8.02 4.12 -22.11
C ASN A 569 7.62 2.76 -22.70
N ALA A 570 6.97 1.91 -21.88
CA ALA A 570 6.53 0.57 -22.28
C ALA A 570 5.49 0.55 -23.43
N TYR A 571 4.89 1.70 -23.75
CA TYR A 571 3.96 1.85 -24.86
C TYR A 571 4.65 2.30 -26.17
N GLY A 572 5.98 2.36 -26.18
CA GLY A 572 6.78 2.83 -27.31
C GLY A 572 6.77 4.36 -27.48
N GLU A 573 6.19 5.11 -26.55
CA GLU A 573 6.12 6.57 -26.64
C GLU A 573 7.43 7.22 -26.22
N ILE A 574 7.81 8.27 -26.96
CA ILE A 574 9.10 8.95 -26.79
C ILE A 574 8.90 10.30 -26.09
N TYR A 575 9.69 10.56 -25.06
CA TYR A 575 9.74 11.81 -24.29
C TYR A 575 11.18 12.31 -24.17
N GLY A 576 11.36 13.55 -23.67
CA GLY A 576 12.70 14.13 -23.49
C GLY A 576 13.44 13.59 -22.27
N CYS A 577 12.74 13.20 -21.22
CA CYS A 577 13.28 12.51 -20.04
C CYS A 577 12.17 11.74 -19.32
N SER A 578 12.51 10.85 -18.39
CA SER A 578 11.53 10.00 -17.68
C SER A 578 10.51 10.80 -16.88
N MET A 579 10.91 11.94 -16.31
CA MET A 579 10.00 12.87 -15.60
C MET A 579 8.90 13.48 -16.47
N MET A 580 9.04 13.42 -17.80
CA MET A 580 8.05 13.96 -18.75
C MET A 580 7.03 12.92 -19.21
N GLY A 581 7.28 11.63 -18.95
CA GLY A 581 6.47 10.53 -19.47
C GLY A 581 5.04 10.46 -18.94
N ALA A 582 4.73 11.19 -17.86
CA ALA A 582 3.39 11.24 -17.28
C ALA A 582 2.49 12.32 -17.92
N ASN A 583 2.99 13.11 -18.87
CA ASN A 583 2.24 14.23 -19.44
C ASN A 583 2.36 14.28 -20.96
N ASN A 584 1.24 14.04 -21.64
CA ASN A 584 1.14 13.99 -23.10
C ASN A 584 1.58 15.27 -23.82
N ALA A 585 1.63 16.42 -23.14
CA ALA A 585 2.19 17.65 -23.72
C ALA A 585 3.68 17.51 -24.08
N PHE A 586 4.38 16.55 -23.47
CA PHE A 586 5.79 16.26 -23.73
C PHE A 586 6.02 15.09 -24.70
N LYS A 587 4.97 14.45 -25.20
CA LYS A 587 5.11 13.32 -26.12
C LYS A 587 5.73 13.79 -27.43
N ALA A 588 6.95 13.34 -27.68
CA ALA A 588 7.74 13.69 -28.86
C ALA A 588 7.41 12.82 -30.07
N GLY A 589 6.97 11.58 -29.85
CA GLY A 589 6.65 10.62 -30.89
C GLY A 589 6.31 9.23 -30.34
N ASP A 590 6.30 8.23 -31.22
CA ASP A 590 5.97 6.83 -30.93
C ASP A 590 6.81 5.95 -31.85
N ILE A 591 7.68 5.11 -31.26
CA ILE A 591 8.67 4.31 -31.99
C ILE A 591 8.03 3.19 -32.83
N ARG A 592 6.81 2.77 -32.48
CA ARG A 592 6.03 1.79 -33.26
C ARG A 592 5.46 2.38 -34.55
N LYS A 593 5.44 3.72 -34.66
CA LYS A 593 4.90 4.46 -35.82
C LYS A 593 5.98 5.10 -36.67
N ASN A 594 7.06 5.56 -36.05
CA ASN A 594 8.13 6.30 -36.71
C ASN A 594 9.48 5.86 -36.16
N THR A 595 10.50 5.82 -37.01
CA THR A 595 11.88 5.59 -36.54
C THR A 595 12.27 6.65 -35.51
N LEU A 596 13.00 6.24 -34.48
CA LEU A 596 13.59 7.12 -33.47
C LEU A 596 14.42 8.24 -34.11
N LYS A 597 15.14 7.95 -35.18
CA LYS A 597 15.92 8.95 -35.95
C LYS A 597 15.05 10.02 -36.57
N GLU A 598 13.85 9.66 -37.05
CA GLU A 598 12.88 10.61 -37.57
C GLU A 598 12.34 11.47 -36.43
N ILE A 599 11.83 10.84 -35.36
CA ILE A 599 11.30 11.52 -34.17
C ILE A 599 12.34 12.51 -33.62
N TRP A 600 13.58 12.06 -33.45
CA TRP A 600 14.68 12.86 -32.96
C TRP A 600 14.92 14.11 -33.82
N LYS A 601 14.74 14.03 -35.14
CA LYS A 601 15.00 15.16 -36.05
C LYS A 601 13.81 16.09 -36.25
N THR A 602 12.60 15.56 -36.27
CA THR A 602 11.41 16.28 -36.76
C THR A 602 10.38 16.57 -35.67
N SER A 603 10.51 16.00 -34.47
CA SER A 603 9.57 16.24 -33.38
C SER A 603 9.50 17.72 -33.01
N LYS A 604 8.27 18.28 -33.05
CA LYS A 604 8.00 19.67 -32.63
C LYS A 604 8.28 19.90 -31.15
N VAL A 605 8.08 18.88 -30.31
CA VAL A 605 8.39 18.96 -28.88
C VAL A 605 9.90 19.12 -28.71
N PHE A 606 10.70 18.23 -29.28
CA PHE A 606 12.17 18.35 -29.22
C PHE A 606 12.68 19.64 -29.88
N GLU A 607 12.09 20.07 -31.00
CA GLU A 607 12.42 21.38 -31.59
C GLU A 607 12.16 22.53 -30.61
N THR A 608 11.04 22.49 -29.89
CA THR A 608 10.70 23.50 -28.87
C THR A 608 11.70 23.47 -27.73
N MET A 609 12.03 22.29 -27.20
CA MET A 609 12.97 22.11 -26.09
C MET A 609 14.40 22.54 -26.46
N ARG A 610 14.83 22.27 -27.70
CA ARG A 610 16.12 22.72 -28.24
C ARG A 610 16.22 24.24 -28.42
N LYS A 611 15.08 24.93 -28.57
CA LYS A 611 15.00 26.39 -28.66
C LYS A 611 14.88 27.10 -27.31
N LEU A 612 14.66 26.36 -26.22
CA LEU A 612 14.66 26.95 -24.88
C LEU A 612 16.05 27.45 -24.51
N ASP A 613 16.10 28.68 -24.02
CA ASP A 613 17.32 29.42 -23.75
C ASP A 613 17.10 30.32 -22.53
N ILE A 614 18.15 30.58 -21.75
CA ILE A 614 18.05 31.43 -20.55
C ILE A 614 17.46 32.82 -20.84
N ARG A 615 17.60 33.34 -22.08
CA ARG A 615 17.08 34.66 -22.50
C ARG A 615 15.58 34.68 -22.78
N ASN A 616 14.96 33.54 -23.04
CA ASN A 616 13.54 33.45 -23.43
C ASN A 616 12.66 32.84 -22.32
N LEU A 617 13.17 32.80 -21.10
CA LEU A 617 12.42 32.37 -19.92
C LEU A 617 11.45 33.44 -19.42
N GLU A 618 10.39 32.94 -18.78
CA GLU A 618 9.32 33.72 -18.18
C GLU A 618 9.34 33.60 -16.64
N GLY A 619 8.49 34.39 -15.99
CA GLY A 619 8.39 34.44 -14.53
C GLY A 619 9.63 35.01 -13.86
N LYS A 620 9.90 34.55 -12.63
CA LYS A 620 11.01 35.02 -11.79
C LYS A 620 12.39 34.80 -12.42
N CYS A 621 12.57 33.75 -13.24
CA CYS A 621 13.86 33.50 -13.89
C CYS A 621 14.28 34.64 -14.83
N LYS A 622 13.34 35.33 -15.48
CA LYS A 622 13.60 36.38 -16.49
C LYS A 622 14.52 37.50 -16.00
N THR A 623 14.41 37.88 -14.73
CA THR A 623 15.16 38.98 -14.11
C THR A 623 16.11 38.48 -13.01
N CYS A 624 16.31 37.16 -12.89
CA CYS A 624 17.14 36.55 -11.87
C CYS A 624 18.63 36.77 -12.14
N LYS A 625 19.35 37.30 -11.15
CA LYS A 625 20.80 37.53 -11.23
C LYS A 625 21.63 36.24 -11.17
N GLU A 626 21.03 35.16 -10.67
CA GLU A 626 21.69 33.85 -10.54
C GLU A 626 21.47 32.95 -11.76
N LEU A 627 20.72 33.42 -12.77
CA LEU A 627 20.29 32.58 -13.88
C LEU A 627 21.47 32.03 -14.70
N SER A 628 22.54 32.81 -14.86
CA SER A 628 23.76 32.38 -15.56
C SER A 628 24.50 31.25 -14.85
N VAL A 629 24.18 30.99 -13.58
CA VAL A 629 24.72 29.88 -12.79
C VAL A 629 23.71 28.73 -12.73
N CYS A 630 22.46 29.02 -12.34
CA CYS A 630 21.40 28.03 -12.13
C CYS A 630 20.86 27.38 -13.42
N MET A 631 20.86 28.10 -14.54
CA MET A 631 20.38 27.63 -15.84
C MET A 631 18.94 27.09 -15.87
N ALA A 632 18.08 27.69 -15.04
CA ALA A 632 16.62 27.57 -15.05
C ALA A 632 15.99 26.31 -14.45
N GLY A 633 16.73 25.37 -13.87
CA GLY A 633 16.14 24.20 -13.20
C GLY A 633 15.30 23.31 -14.14
N CYS A 634 14.45 22.46 -13.55
CA CYS A 634 13.76 21.38 -14.29
C CYS A 634 12.58 21.88 -15.12
N ARG A 635 12.52 21.46 -16.40
CA ARG A 635 11.41 21.82 -17.31
C ARG A 635 10.13 21.05 -17.05
N ALA A 636 10.21 19.79 -16.63
CA ALA A 636 9.04 19.02 -16.23
C ALA A 636 8.36 19.68 -15.02
N CYS A 637 9.12 19.99 -13.97
CA CYS A 637 8.60 20.67 -12.78
C CYS A 637 8.06 22.09 -13.09
N ALA A 638 8.75 22.86 -13.93
CA ALA A 638 8.29 24.19 -14.32
C ALA A 638 6.98 24.14 -15.12
N TYR A 639 6.85 23.20 -16.04
CA TYR A 639 5.61 23.02 -16.82
C TYR A 639 4.46 22.57 -15.94
N GLU A 640 4.66 21.58 -15.06
CA GLU A 640 3.63 21.11 -14.13
C GLU A 640 3.09 22.26 -13.27
N ALA A 641 3.97 23.17 -12.86
CA ALA A 641 3.60 24.30 -12.04
C ALA A 641 2.95 25.47 -12.80
N THR A 642 3.22 25.63 -14.10
CA THR A 642 2.87 26.87 -14.85
C THR A 642 2.12 26.64 -16.16
N GLY A 643 2.05 25.42 -16.64
CA GLY A 643 1.58 25.05 -17.98
C GLY A 643 2.48 25.54 -19.13
N ASN A 644 3.69 26.04 -18.84
CA ASN A 644 4.56 26.66 -19.84
C ASN A 644 6.01 26.14 -19.77
N PHE A 645 6.56 25.74 -20.92
CA PHE A 645 7.95 25.28 -21.07
C PHE A 645 8.98 26.36 -20.71
N SER A 646 8.68 27.64 -20.95
CA SER A 646 9.55 28.78 -20.58
C SER A 646 9.33 29.24 -19.13
N GLY A 647 8.40 28.61 -18.40
CA GLY A 647 8.04 28.97 -17.04
C GLY A 647 9.19 28.85 -16.04
N SER A 648 9.03 29.49 -14.88
CA SER A 648 10.00 29.37 -13.79
C SER A 648 9.80 28.08 -13.01
N ASP A 649 10.90 27.48 -12.55
CA ASP A 649 10.84 26.42 -11.55
C ASP A 649 10.39 27.00 -10.20
N LEU A 650 9.15 26.69 -9.80
CA LEU A 650 8.55 27.26 -8.59
C LEU A 650 9.12 26.67 -7.30
N ARG A 651 9.98 25.63 -7.37
CA ARG A 651 10.67 25.06 -6.20
C ARG A 651 11.81 25.96 -5.71
N CYS A 652 12.38 26.76 -6.61
CA CYS A 652 13.47 27.67 -6.27
C CYS A 652 13.02 28.73 -5.25
N PRO A 653 13.79 29.00 -4.18
CA PRO A 653 13.40 29.92 -3.10
C PRO A 653 13.59 31.40 -3.44
N ILE A 654 14.23 31.74 -4.57
CA ILE A 654 14.48 33.13 -4.93
C ILE A 654 13.15 33.81 -5.26
N GLU A 655 12.76 34.74 -4.41
CA GLU A 655 11.74 35.74 -4.73
C GLU A 655 12.40 36.88 -5.51
N VAL A 656 11.85 37.19 -6.68
CA VAL A 656 12.34 38.33 -7.48
C VAL A 656 11.39 39.48 -7.29
N ILE A 657 11.91 40.62 -6.82
CA ILE A 657 11.15 41.86 -6.69
C ILE A 657 10.70 42.25 -8.11
N VAL A 658 9.40 42.13 -8.37
CA VAL A 658 8.76 42.48 -9.66
C VAL A 658 8.65 43.98 -9.82
#